data_AF-A0A330MPZ3-F1
#
_entry.id   AF-A0A330MPZ3-F1
#
_cell.length_a   1.000
_cell.length_b   1.000
_cell.length_c   1.000
_cell.angle_alpha   90.00
_cell.angle_beta   90.00
_cell.angle_gamma   90.00
#
_symmetry.space_group_name_H-M   'P 1'
#
loop_
_entity.id
_entity.type
_entity.pdbx_description
1 polymer ?
#
loop_
_entity_poly.entity_id
_entity_poly.type
_entity_poly.pdbx_seq_one_letter_code
_entity_poly.pdbx_strand_id
1 'polypeptide(L)'
;MMKKILGILSILVLCIAFSFNSGLKILILNRLNEYTTEKYPEKIYIHTDRPYYTAGENIWFNTYLVNGVTHRKSEKSKIIYVELINEQNEVISDRKLFTESMSINGDFKLPIDLPEGTYLLRAFTNYMRNQPRDYFFNKEIPVFAINSEIPDSDGEKNSKVAENSELPEIGFYPEGGYLVEGISNKIAVKVKDAALSASPIVGIIEDTEGNKVTDFKTFEFGLGTFYLKPEQGKEYRAVITNGDENILYPLPTPLSEGYVLNTSVTDKEVLINVSTNKKEGLKNVLIIGQQRGVAAFDYTHSKETNTMLVKIPTVNLIEGVLDIVVFNESEKPVAERLVYIKKEANISIAVKKTNGSSAGIRDRVNLEIEVKNKSGKLIANTLSLSVIDAELIKTNPNAENIKTYLLLNSDLRGKIKSPNYFFTAGDTIKKNLQLDLIMLTHGWRRFTWQEFLEKGTPQQFQPEDGIYISGNTINAQSPFQNKVSETKLTFRKKGFYQETNSTNNIGHFAYGPFVFTDTIDVFLQAGSGLTSEKPNYSDTNIKLDPPAQRPTIIPDRIVNPFNQNLEIANVENYRKKTRNNVYSDFQFDKEREVLEEVNISGKAATKEEVEEIKREKRTRSFAPSHRIVVDEFGDNGAGNFMDLIMNVPGVRVGSKYGAETSQDYEVNLRGLKPTYYVDNVEVDLGIARSIHQADIDFIDVLNIGPAAAAYGLKAQGVIAIYTKKGARNRFITDRKPGSINFKSEGFYLAREFYAPDYSLVDRNRSREDKRTTLYWTPNVVSNGYKNAEVNFYTSDEKGSFQIEIEGITDTGIPFHTTAFLEVE
;
A
#
# COMPACT_ATOMS: atom_id res chain seq x y z
N MET A 1 -25.63 41.17 -60.73
CA MET A 1 -26.36 40.17 -59.92
C MET A 1 -25.49 39.05 -59.34
N MET A 2 -24.45 38.56 -60.05
CA MET A 2 -23.59 37.45 -59.55
C MET A 2 -22.83 37.71 -58.24
N LYS A 3 -22.43 38.95 -57.93
CA LYS A 3 -21.72 39.25 -56.67
C LYS A 3 -22.62 39.19 -55.42
N LYS A 4 -23.94 39.36 -55.55
CA LYS A 4 -24.88 39.20 -54.43
C LYS A 4 -25.21 37.73 -54.16
N ILE A 5 -25.17 36.88 -55.18
CA ILE A 5 -25.42 35.44 -55.06
C ILE A 5 -24.22 34.74 -54.41
N LEU A 6 -22.98 35.15 -54.73
CA LEU A 6 -21.78 34.60 -54.07
C LEU A 6 -21.71 34.95 -52.58
N GLY A 7 -22.11 36.16 -52.18
CA GLY A 7 -22.13 36.57 -50.77
C GLY A 7 -23.16 35.80 -49.94
N ILE A 8 -24.32 35.47 -50.52
CA ILE A 8 -25.36 34.69 -49.85
C ILE A 8 -24.96 33.20 -49.77
N LEU A 9 -24.26 32.66 -50.77
CA LEU A 9 -23.74 31.29 -50.72
C LEU A 9 -22.61 31.14 -49.69
N SER A 10 -21.74 32.13 -49.53
CA SER A 10 -20.68 32.10 -48.52
C SER A 10 -21.21 32.23 -47.09
N ILE A 11 -22.31 32.96 -46.88
CA ILE A 11 -23.00 33.02 -45.58
C ILE A 11 -23.74 31.72 -45.31
N LEU A 12 -24.31 31.07 -46.33
CA LEU A 12 -24.96 29.77 -46.18
C LEU A 12 -23.95 28.64 -45.87
N VAL A 13 -22.74 28.67 -46.46
CA VAL A 13 -21.66 27.72 -46.15
C VAL A 13 -21.03 27.96 -44.77
N LEU A 14 -20.97 29.23 -44.30
CA LEU A 14 -20.55 29.54 -42.94
C LEU A 14 -21.60 29.14 -41.88
N CYS A 15 -22.89 29.18 -42.23
CA CYS A 15 -23.97 28.69 -41.37
C CYS A 15 -24.07 27.14 -41.34
N ILE A 16 -23.62 26.44 -42.38
CA ILE A 16 -23.57 24.96 -42.39
C ILE A 16 -22.36 24.43 -41.58
N ALA A 17 -21.29 25.23 -41.43
CA ALA A 17 -20.15 24.91 -40.57
C ALA A 17 -20.43 25.05 -39.06
N PHE A 18 -21.56 25.67 -38.67
CA PHE A 18 -22.09 25.68 -37.30
C PHE A 18 -23.22 24.64 -37.13
N SER A 19 -23.03 23.46 -37.69
CA SER A 19 -23.76 22.29 -37.22
C SER A 19 -23.26 21.97 -35.81
N PHE A 20 -23.94 22.52 -34.80
CA PHE A 20 -23.78 22.18 -33.39
C PHE A 20 -23.97 20.67 -33.20
N ASN A 21 -22.88 19.93 -33.27
CA ASN A 21 -22.79 18.57 -32.76
C ASN A 21 -21.64 18.53 -31.73
N SER A 22 -22.00 18.96 -30.51
CA SER A 22 -21.42 18.58 -29.22
C SER A 22 -19.88 18.54 -29.12
N GLY A 23 -19.24 19.71 -29.02
CA GLY A 23 -17.82 19.81 -28.68
C GLY A 23 -17.51 19.16 -27.32
N LEU A 24 -18.39 19.31 -26.32
CA LEU A 24 -18.24 18.64 -25.02
C LEU A 24 -18.24 17.12 -25.12
N LYS A 25 -19.14 16.51 -25.90
CA LYS A 25 -19.19 15.05 -26.04
C LYS A 25 -17.85 14.51 -26.52
N ILE A 26 -17.32 15.08 -27.59
CA ILE A 26 -16.02 14.69 -28.16
C ILE A 26 -14.91 14.91 -27.13
N LEU A 27 -14.93 16.04 -26.41
CA LEU A 27 -13.99 16.32 -25.33
C LEU A 27 -14.04 15.26 -24.22
N ILE A 28 -15.23 14.91 -23.71
CA ILE A 28 -15.39 13.89 -22.66
C ILE A 28 -14.86 12.54 -23.15
N LEU A 29 -15.25 12.10 -24.34
CA LEU A 29 -14.80 10.82 -24.89
C LEU A 29 -13.28 10.79 -25.08
N ASN A 30 -12.67 11.88 -25.55
CA ASN A 30 -11.22 11.99 -25.67
C ASN A 30 -10.53 11.97 -24.30
N ARG A 31 -11.08 12.64 -23.30
CA ARG A 31 -10.54 12.64 -21.93
C ARG A 31 -10.65 11.29 -21.26
N LEU A 32 -11.76 10.57 -21.44
CA LEU A 32 -11.91 9.19 -20.96
C LEU A 32 -10.93 8.25 -21.66
N ASN A 33 -10.72 8.42 -22.97
CA ASN A 33 -9.70 7.67 -23.70
C ASN A 33 -8.29 7.94 -23.13
N GLU A 34 -7.88 9.21 -23.01
CA GLU A 34 -6.61 9.63 -22.39
C GLU A 34 -6.45 9.07 -20.97
N TYR A 35 -7.53 9.10 -20.18
CA TYR A 35 -7.58 8.51 -18.84
C TYR A 35 -7.29 7.01 -18.87
N THR A 36 -7.84 6.25 -19.81
CA THR A 36 -7.65 4.79 -19.86
C THR A 36 -6.34 4.34 -20.51
N THR A 37 -5.78 5.13 -21.44
CA THR A 37 -4.57 4.74 -22.18
C THR A 37 -3.29 5.28 -21.55
N GLU A 38 -3.29 6.54 -21.10
CA GLU A 38 -2.09 7.21 -20.61
C GLU A 38 -2.12 7.38 -19.09
N LYS A 39 -3.27 7.78 -18.54
CA LYS A 39 -3.41 8.19 -17.14
C LYS A 39 -4.17 7.20 -16.26
N TYR A 40 -4.20 5.92 -16.67
CA TYR A 40 -5.00 4.92 -15.98
C TYR A 40 -4.63 4.81 -14.49
N PRO A 41 -5.62 4.71 -13.59
CA PRO A 41 -5.38 4.52 -12.17
C PRO A 41 -4.75 3.15 -11.92
N GLU A 42 -3.98 3.03 -10.85
CA GLU A 42 -3.63 1.74 -10.28
C GLU A 42 -4.58 1.43 -9.12
N LYS A 43 -4.80 0.16 -8.81
CA LYS A 43 -5.48 -0.30 -7.59
C LYS A 43 -4.61 -1.33 -6.89
N ILE A 44 -4.57 -1.25 -5.56
CA ILE A 44 -3.92 -2.24 -4.70
C ILE A 44 -4.99 -2.94 -3.86
N TYR A 45 -4.83 -4.24 -3.68
CA TYR A 45 -5.60 -5.04 -2.70
C TYR A 45 -4.64 -5.91 -1.89
N ILE A 46 -4.90 -6.09 -0.60
CA ILE A 46 -4.12 -7.00 0.26
C ILE A 46 -5.00 -8.10 0.86
N HIS A 47 -4.64 -9.35 0.56
CA HIS A 47 -5.14 -10.53 1.27
C HIS A 47 -4.20 -10.84 2.45
N THR A 48 -4.76 -11.07 3.64
CA THR A 48 -4.02 -11.42 4.86
C THR A 48 -4.37 -12.84 5.26
N ASP A 49 -3.44 -13.57 5.90
CA ASP A 49 -3.69 -14.97 6.30
C ASP A 49 -4.86 -15.11 7.29
N ARG A 50 -5.11 -14.07 8.08
CA ARG A 50 -6.14 -14.03 9.12
C ARG A 50 -6.83 -12.65 9.18
N PRO A 51 -8.03 -12.58 9.79
CA PRO A 51 -8.74 -11.32 9.99
C PRO A 51 -8.27 -10.51 11.20
N TYR A 52 -7.61 -11.14 12.19
CA TYR A 52 -7.10 -10.50 13.41
C TYR A 52 -5.94 -11.30 14.01
N TYR A 53 -5.19 -10.68 14.94
CA TYR A 53 -3.93 -11.22 15.48
C TYR A 53 -3.79 -10.94 16.98
N THR A 54 -2.86 -11.62 17.66
CA THR A 54 -2.35 -11.19 18.96
C THR A 54 -0.95 -10.57 18.83
N ALA A 55 -0.58 -9.72 19.78
CA ALA A 55 0.80 -9.24 19.93
C ALA A 55 1.79 -10.43 19.92
N GLY A 56 2.95 -10.25 19.30
CA GLY A 56 3.95 -11.30 19.10
C GLY A 56 3.74 -12.19 17.86
N GLU A 57 2.58 -12.15 17.18
CA GLU A 57 2.36 -12.92 15.96
C GLU A 57 2.93 -12.25 14.69
N ASN A 58 2.78 -12.91 13.54
CA ASN A 58 3.07 -12.34 12.23
C ASN A 58 1.77 -12.09 11.47
N ILE A 59 1.64 -10.91 10.87
CA ILE A 59 0.67 -10.64 9.81
C ILE A 59 1.31 -11.11 8.50
N TRP A 60 0.81 -12.18 7.91
CA TRP A 60 1.24 -12.61 6.57
C TRP A 60 0.29 -12.03 5.54
N PHE A 61 0.83 -11.50 4.44
CA PHE A 61 -0.02 -10.89 3.42
C PHE A 61 0.50 -11.05 1.99
N ASN A 62 -0.43 -10.99 1.04
CA ASN A 62 -0.16 -10.90 -0.39
C ASN A 62 -0.81 -9.64 -0.95
N THR A 63 -0.05 -8.88 -1.73
CA THR A 63 -0.47 -7.61 -2.30
C THR A 63 -0.65 -7.75 -3.81
N TYR A 64 -1.83 -7.43 -4.33
CA TYR A 64 -2.14 -7.39 -5.75
C TYR A 64 -2.02 -5.96 -6.27
N LEU A 65 -1.27 -5.74 -7.35
CA LEU A 65 -1.17 -4.45 -8.03
C LEU A 65 -1.74 -4.56 -9.44
N VAL A 66 -2.87 -3.88 -9.67
CA VAL A 66 -3.62 -3.97 -10.92
C VAL A 66 -3.89 -2.62 -11.55
N ASN A 67 -4.06 -2.63 -12.86
CA ASN A 67 -4.64 -1.53 -13.61
C ASN A 67 -6.11 -1.34 -13.15
N GLY A 68 -6.47 -0.15 -12.67
CA GLY A 68 -7.78 0.12 -12.09
C GLY A 68 -8.94 0.15 -13.10
N VAL A 69 -8.65 0.17 -14.40
CA VAL A 69 -9.64 0.07 -15.49
C VAL A 69 -9.91 -1.40 -15.82
N THR A 70 -8.85 -2.16 -16.10
CA THR A 70 -8.94 -3.52 -16.64
C THR A 70 -8.83 -4.62 -15.60
N HIS A 71 -8.37 -4.30 -14.39
CA HIS A 71 -7.99 -5.23 -13.31
C HIS A 71 -6.93 -6.27 -13.70
N ARG A 72 -6.23 -6.05 -14.81
CA ARG A 72 -5.04 -6.83 -15.19
C ARG A 72 -3.82 -6.30 -14.46
N LYS A 73 -2.69 -7.03 -14.55
CA LYS A 73 -1.40 -6.60 -14.00
C LYS A 73 -1.12 -5.14 -14.42
N SER A 74 -0.75 -4.30 -13.46
CA SER A 74 -0.26 -2.95 -13.80
C SER A 74 1.11 -3.05 -14.46
N GLU A 75 1.34 -2.24 -15.50
CA GLU A 75 2.67 -2.09 -16.13
C GLU A 75 3.34 -0.75 -15.75
N LYS A 76 2.71 0.04 -14.87
CA LYS A 76 3.18 1.37 -14.45
C LYS A 76 4.20 1.29 -13.32
N SER A 77 3.74 1.00 -12.11
CA SER A 77 4.58 1.00 -10.93
C SER A 77 5.13 -0.40 -10.65
N LYS A 78 6.40 -0.48 -10.25
CA LYS A 78 7.03 -1.71 -9.74
C LYS A 78 7.24 -1.68 -8.23
N ILE A 79 7.04 -0.53 -7.60
CA ILE A 79 7.25 -0.33 -6.15
C ILE A 79 5.90 -0.13 -5.45
N ILE A 80 5.71 -0.90 -4.38
CA ILE A 80 4.56 -0.79 -3.48
C ILE A 80 5.04 -0.48 -2.08
N TYR A 81 4.41 0.49 -1.44
CA TYR A 81 4.59 0.78 -0.02
C TYR A 81 3.42 0.18 0.75
N VAL A 82 3.72 -0.58 1.80
CA VAL A 82 2.74 -1.11 2.75
C VAL A 82 3.12 -0.62 4.13
N GLU A 83 2.19 0.01 4.84
CA GLU A 83 2.41 0.62 6.14
C GLU A 83 1.42 0.05 7.16
N LEU A 84 1.90 -0.20 8.37
CA LEU A 84 1.10 -0.54 9.54
C LEU A 84 1.03 0.68 10.46
N ILE A 85 -0.18 1.19 10.68
CA ILE A 85 -0.44 2.44 11.39
C ILE A 85 -1.24 2.16 12.67
N ASN A 86 -0.85 2.75 13.79
CA ASN A 86 -1.56 2.61 15.08
C ASN A 86 -2.78 3.56 15.19
N GLU A 87 -3.54 3.45 16.28
CA GLU A 87 -4.71 4.32 16.55
C GLU A 87 -4.34 5.80 16.74
N GLN A 88 -3.08 6.09 17.06
CA GLN A 88 -2.53 7.45 17.18
C GLN A 88 -2.11 8.03 15.83
N ASN A 89 -2.40 7.34 14.72
CA ASN A 89 -2.02 7.74 13.36
C ASN A 89 -0.50 7.81 13.16
N GLU A 90 0.26 6.89 13.76
CA GLU A 90 1.72 6.77 13.60
C GLU A 90 2.05 5.48 12.83
N VAL A 91 2.96 5.57 11.85
CA VAL A 91 3.50 4.39 11.16
C VAL A 91 4.45 3.67 12.09
N ILE A 92 4.05 2.50 12.60
CA ILE A 92 4.88 1.68 13.49
C ILE A 92 5.78 0.70 12.73
N SER A 93 5.43 0.39 11.47
CA SER A 93 6.25 -0.44 10.58
C SER A 93 5.86 -0.20 9.13
N ASP A 94 6.81 -0.32 8.21
CA ASP A 94 6.55 -0.23 6.77
C ASP A 94 7.36 -1.23 5.94
N ARG A 95 6.91 -1.46 4.71
CA ARG A 95 7.51 -2.37 3.72
C ARG A 95 7.56 -1.68 2.38
N LYS A 96 8.76 -1.60 1.80
CA LYS A 96 8.98 -1.22 0.41
C LYS A 96 9.17 -2.48 -0.43
N LEU A 97 8.17 -2.86 -1.21
CA LEU A 97 8.13 -4.09 -2.00
C LEU A 97 8.40 -3.78 -3.47
N PHE A 98 9.19 -4.62 -4.13
CA PHE A 98 9.45 -4.53 -5.58
C PHE A 98 8.84 -5.73 -6.31
N THR A 99 7.97 -5.49 -7.29
CA THR A 99 7.33 -6.55 -8.07
C THR A 99 7.31 -6.24 -9.56
N GLU A 100 7.54 -7.26 -10.37
CA GLU A 100 7.22 -7.27 -11.82
C GLU A 100 6.05 -8.20 -12.14
N SER A 101 5.53 -8.88 -11.12
CA SER A 101 4.39 -9.79 -11.16
C SER A 101 3.11 -9.09 -10.67
N MET A 102 1.95 -9.70 -10.93
CA MET A 102 0.65 -9.19 -10.49
C MET A 102 0.52 -9.10 -8.96
N SER A 103 1.20 -9.98 -8.24
CA SER A 103 1.22 -9.94 -6.79
C SER A 103 2.61 -10.16 -6.20
N ILE A 104 2.76 -9.71 -4.95
CA ILE A 104 3.96 -9.89 -4.14
C ILE A 104 3.61 -10.08 -2.68
N ASN A 105 4.33 -10.99 -2.02
CA ASN A 105 4.14 -11.30 -0.62
C ASN A 105 4.94 -10.37 0.30
N GLY A 106 4.45 -10.24 1.52
CA GLY A 106 5.10 -9.51 2.59
C GLY A 106 4.57 -9.94 3.95
N ASP A 107 5.19 -9.42 5.00
CA ASP A 107 4.79 -9.73 6.36
C ASP A 107 5.19 -8.64 7.37
N PHE A 108 4.46 -8.58 8.47
CA PHE A 108 4.80 -7.79 9.65
C PHE A 108 4.97 -8.68 10.87
N LYS A 109 6.10 -8.57 11.57
CA LYS A 109 6.26 -9.13 12.92
C LYS A 109 5.67 -8.13 13.91
N LEU A 110 4.65 -8.54 14.66
CA LEU A 110 4.09 -7.72 15.73
C LEU A 110 4.98 -7.83 16.97
N PRO A 111 5.39 -6.72 17.59
CA PRO A 111 6.04 -6.73 18.89
C PRO A 111 5.16 -7.41 19.95
N ILE A 112 5.77 -8.02 20.97
CA ILE A 112 5.04 -8.74 22.03
C ILE A 112 4.36 -7.78 23.02
N ASP A 113 4.88 -6.57 23.12
CA ASP A 113 4.43 -5.45 23.94
C ASP A 113 3.49 -4.50 23.19
N LEU A 114 3.09 -4.86 21.96
CA LEU A 114 2.21 -4.06 21.13
C LEU A 114 0.84 -3.86 21.83
N PRO A 115 0.37 -2.61 22.03
CA PRO A 115 -0.92 -2.34 22.65
C PRO A 115 -2.08 -2.97 21.88
N GLU A 116 -3.08 -3.42 22.62
CA GLU A 116 -4.36 -3.83 22.06
C GLU A 116 -5.05 -2.65 21.36
N GLY A 117 -5.59 -2.89 20.16
CA GLY A 117 -6.26 -1.86 19.38
C GLY A 117 -6.51 -2.29 17.95
N THR A 118 -7.09 -1.40 17.16
CA THR A 118 -7.29 -1.59 15.72
C THR A 118 -6.18 -0.86 14.95
N TYR A 119 -5.38 -1.61 14.22
CA TYR A 119 -4.31 -1.07 13.39
C TYR A 119 -4.78 -0.94 11.95
N LEU A 120 -4.26 0.05 11.22
CA LEU A 120 -4.58 0.26 9.82
C LEU A 120 -3.43 -0.23 8.93
N LEU A 121 -3.72 -1.20 8.09
CA LEU A 121 -2.84 -1.65 7.01
C LEU A 121 -3.14 -0.80 5.77
N ARG A 122 -2.21 0.08 5.40
CA ARG A 122 -2.34 0.99 4.25
C ARG A 122 -1.37 0.60 3.14
N ALA A 123 -1.81 0.65 1.88
CA ALA A 123 -0.92 0.39 0.75
C ALA A 123 -1.16 1.30 -0.46
N PHE A 124 -0.06 1.72 -1.09
CA PHE A 124 -0.06 2.64 -2.23
C PHE A 124 1.22 2.51 -3.09
N THR A 125 1.15 2.98 -4.34
CA THR A 125 2.32 3.27 -5.18
C THR A 125 2.62 4.77 -5.15
N ASN A 126 3.83 5.19 -5.55
CA ASN A 126 4.10 6.63 -5.66
C ASN A 126 3.15 7.31 -6.66
N TYR A 127 2.80 6.64 -7.77
CA TYR A 127 1.88 7.16 -8.78
C TYR A 127 0.46 7.40 -8.24
N MET A 128 -0.03 6.55 -7.34
CA MET A 128 -1.35 6.73 -6.70
C MET A 128 -1.45 8.04 -5.90
N ARG A 129 -0.33 8.65 -5.49
CA ARG A 129 -0.33 9.92 -4.74
C ARG A 129 -0.85 11.11 -5.54
N ASN A 130 -1.04 10.96 -6.85
CA ASN A 130 -1.75 11.94 -7.69
C ASN A 130 -3.27 11.91 -7.48
N GLN A 131 -3.79 10.94 -6.72
CA GLN A 131 -5.21 10.79 -6.41
C GLN A 131 -5.47 11.17 -4.94
N PRO A 132 -6.72 11.53 -4.59
CA PRO A 132 -7.12 11.67 -3.20
C PRO A 132 -6.76 10.42 -2.39
N ARG A 133 -6.30 10.60 -1.14
CA ARG A 133 -5.77 9.50 -0.30
C ARG A 133 -6.81 8.42 0.03
N ASP A 134 -8.09 8.69 -0.17
CA ASP A 134 -9.18 7.71 -0.12
C ASP A 134 -9.13 6.64 -1.21
N TYR A 135 -8.26 6.79 -2.20
CA TYR A 135 -7.97 5.74 -3.19
C TYR A 135 -6.87 4.77 -2.77
N PHE A 136 -6.13 5.05 -1.70
CA PHE A 136 -5.15 4.09 -1.19
C PHE A 136 -5.89 2.89 -0.60
N PHE A 137 -5.31 1.69 -0.71
CA PHE A 137 -5.88 0.52 -0.04
C PHE A 137 -5.77 0.69 1.46
N ASN A 138 -6.82 0.34 2.20
CA ASN A 138 -6.80 0.35 3.66
C ASN A 138 -7.59 -0.83 4.21
N LYS A 139 -7.01 -1.56 5.15
CA LYS A 139 -7.66 -2.66 5.88
C LYS A 139 -7.43 -2.48 7.38
N GLU A 140 -8.51 -2.53 8.16
CA GLU A 140 -8.42 -2.55 9.61
C GLU A 140 -8.01 -3.94 10.09
N ILE A 141 -7.04 -4.00 10.99
CA ILE A 141 -6.47 -5.21 11.57
C ILE A 141 -6.58 -5.11 13.10
N PRO A 142 -7.56 -5.78 13.72
CA PRO A 142 -7.63 -5.89 15.17
C PRO A 142 -6.42 -6.68 15.70
N VAL A 143 -5.76 -6.13 16.71
CA VAL A 143 -4.66 -6.77 17.43
C VAL A 143 -4.97 -6.83 18.91
N PHE A 144 -4.91 -8.03 19.49
CA PHE A 144 -5.14 -8.25 20.91
C PHE A 144 -3.82 -8.31 21.70
N ALA A 145 -3.82 -7.76 22.92
CA ALA A 145 -2.69 -7.93 23.82
C ALA A 145 -2.60 -9.38 24.33
N ILE A 146 -1.37 -9.91 24.43
CA ILE A 146 -1.15 -11.31 24.82
C ILE A 146 -1.32 -11.56 26.34
N ASN A 147 -0.98 -10.55 27.16
CA ASN A 147 -0.92 -10.62 28.63
C ASN A 147 -2.03 -9.83 29.34
N SER A 148 -3.14 -9.51 28.67
CA SER A 148 -4.26 -8.82 29.34
C SER A 148 -5.03 -9.82 30.22
N GLU A 149 -5.10 -9.56 31.53
CA GLU A 149 -6.02 -10.24 32.45
C GLU A 149 -7.43 -9.67 32.27
N ILE A 150 -8.43 -10.54 32.31
CA ILE A 150 -9.84 -10.12 32.33
C ILE A 150 -10.15 -9.69 33.77
N PRO A 151 -10.77 -8.52 33.99
CA PRO A 151 -11.42 -8.26 35.27
C PRO A 151 -12.50 -9.33 35.49
N ASP A 152 -12.37 -10.15 36.54
CA ASP A 152 -13.26 -11.27 36.88
C ASP A 152 -14.72 -11.06 36.42
N SER A 153 -15.23 -12.04 35.68
CA SER A 153 -16.58 -12.10 35.12
C SER A 153 -17.68 -12.37 36.17
N ASP A 154 -17.44 -12.06 37.45
CA ASP A 154 -18.47 -12.03 38.51
C ASP A 154 -19.10 -10.64 38.69
N GLY A 155 -18.70 -9.67 37.87
CA GLY A 155 -19.53 -8.51 37.61
C GLY A 155 -20.38 -8.76 36.38
N GLU A 156 -21.70 -8.90 36.55
CA GLU A 156 -22.63 -8.23 35.64
C GLU A 156 -22.21 -6.75 35.59
N LYS A 157 -21.18 -6.43 34.81
CA LYS A 157 -21.07 -5.11 34.22
C LYS A 157 -22.21 -5.09 33.24
N ASN A 158 -23.37 -4.71 33.77
CA ASN A 158 -24.29 -3.85 33.06
C ASN A 158 -23.42 -2.96 32.20
N SER A 159 -23.36 -3.27 30.92
CA SER A 159 -23.13 -2.27 29.91
C SER A 159 -24.22 -1.26 30.18
N LYS A 160 -23.94 -0.29 31.07
CA LYS A 160 -24.39 1.06 30.86
C LYS A 160 -23.80 1.41 29.50
N VAL A 161 -24.53 1.00 28.46
CA VAL A 161 -24.76 1.87 27.32
C VAL A 161 -24.95 3.22 27.98
N ALA A 162 -23.94 4.08 27.87
CA ALA A 162 -24.12 5.43 28.31
C ALA A 162 -25.37 5.88 27.56
N GLU A 163 -26.48 6.06 28.29
CA GLU A 163 -27.65 6.82 27.85
C GLU A 163 -27.21 8.28 27.71
N ASN A 164 -26.17 8.54 26.93
CA ASN A 164 -26.12 9.77 26.19
C ASN A 164 -26.93 9.46 24.94
N SER A 165 -28.17 9.95 24.94
CA SER A 165 -29.02 10.06 23.76
C SER A 165 -28.35 11.01 22.75
N GLU A 166 -27.20 10.62 22.20
CA GLU A 166 -26.66 11.31 21.05
C GLU A 166 -27.64 11.07 19.91
N LEU A 167 -28.25 12.17 19.46
CA LEU A 167 -29.22 12.18 18.38
C LEU A 167 -28.58 11.54 17.14
N PRO A 168 -29.24 10.55 16.49
CA PRO A 168 -28.65 9.89 15.33
C PRO A 168 -28.32 10.90 14.24
N GLU A 169 -27.10 10.91 13.71
CA GLU A 169 -26.82 11.75 12.54
C GLU A 169 -27.42 11.08 11.30
N ILE A 170 -28.36 11.75 10.63
CA ILE A 170 -29.10 11.22 9.48
C ILE A 170 -28.89 12.11 8.26
N GLY A 171 -28.53 11.50 7.13
CA GLY A 171 -28.43 12.16 5.84
C GLY A 171 -29.57 11.79 4.90
N PHE A 172 -30.01 12.77 4.10
CA PHE A 172 -31.04 12.63 3.07
C PHE A 172 -30.44 12.92 1.69
N TYR A 173 -30.57 11.97 0.77
CA TYR A 173 -29.88 11.99 -0.52
C TYR A 173 -30.91 11.87 -1.66
N PRO A 174 -31.28 12.99 -2.31
CA PRO A 174 -32.15 12.98 -3.47
C PRO A 174 -31.49 12.24 -4.63
N GLU A 175 -32.23 11.35 -5.30
CA GLU A 175 -31.74 10.67 -6.49
C GLU A 175 -31.44 11.69 -7.60
N GLY A 176 -30.27 11.57 -8.23
CA GLY A 176 -29.79 12.55 -9.21
C GLY A 176 -29.18 13.83 -8.60
N GLY A 177 -29.28 14.05 -7.29
CA GLY A 177 -28.55 15.09 -6.55
C GLY A 177 -29.39 16.25 -6.00
N TYR A 178 -30.52 16.59 -6.64
CA TYR A 178 -31.38 17.71 -6.24
C TYR A 178 -32.86 17.31 -6.18
N LEU A 179 -33.60 17.97 -5.29
CA LEU A 179 -35.05 18.02 -5.34
C LEU A 179 -35.48 19.15 -6.27
N VAL A 180 -36.57 18.97 -7.01
CA VAL A 180 -37.09 19.96 -7.95
C VAL A 180 -38.58 20.10 -7.74
N GLU A 181 -39.06 21.34 -7.64
CA GLU A 181 -40.47 21.65 -7.44
C GLU A 181 -41.36 21.03 -8.54
N GLY A 182 -42.44 20.39 -8.11
CA GLY A 182 -43.42 19.75 -8.99
C GLY A 182 -43.02 18.40 -9.55
N ILE A 183 -41.82 17.88 -9.26
CA ILE A 183 -41.33 16.58 -9.76
C ILE A 183 -41.15 15.61 -8.59
N SER A 184 -41.73 14.42 -8.70
CA SER A 184 -41.53 13.36 -7.70
C SER A 184 -40.11 12.84 -7.80
N ASN A 185 -39.40 12.77 -6.66
CA ASN A 185 -38.06 12.22 -6.57
C ASN A 185 -37.95 11.19 -5.44
N LYS A 186 -37.11 10.18 -5.64
CA LYS A 186 -36.72 9.21 -4.61
C LYS A 186 -35.64 9.84 -3.74
N ILE A 187 -35.74 9.67 -2.43
CA ILE A 187 -34.74 10.15 -1.48
C ILE A 187 -34.27 8.96 -0.66
N ALA A 188 -32.95 8.73 -0.60
CA ALA A 188 -32.39 7.76 0.33
C ALA A 188 -32.13 8.40 1.69
N VAL A 189 -32.33 7.61 2.73
CA VAL A 189 -32.03 7.92 4.13
C VAL A 189 -30.81 7.11 4.52
N LYS A 190 -29.81 7.74 5.14
CA LYS A 190 -28.65 7.05 5.71
C LYS A 190 -28.46 7.49 7.15
N VAL A 191 -28.51 6.55 8.07
CA VAL A 191 -28.01 6.73 9.44
C VAL A 191 -26.48 6.64 9.38
N LYS A 192 -25.78 7.71 9.76
CA LYS A 192 -24.32 7.78 9.69
C LYS A 192 -23.64 7.17 10.90
N ASP A 193 -24.32 7.16 12.05
CA ASP A 193 -23.84 6.53 13.27
C ASP A 193 -23.76 5.00 13.10
N ALA A 194 -22.55 4.45 13.28
CA ALA A 194 -22.28 3.03 13.14
C ALA A 194 -23.02 2.17 14.17
N ALA A 195 -23.20 2.64 15.40
CA ALA A 195 -23.90 1.92 16.47
C ALA A 195 -25.42 1.88 16.20
N LEU A 196 -25.99 2.98 15.71
CA LEU A 196 -27.43 3.09 15.44
C LEU A 196 -27.83 2.53 14.06
N SER A 197 -26.89 2.31 13.15
CA SER A 197 -27.14 1.70 11.82
C SER A 197 -27.69 0.26 11.86
N ALA A 198 -27.63 -0.40 13.02
CA ALA A 198 -28.15 -1.74 13.21
C ALA A 198 -29.67 -1.79 13.48
N SER A 199 -30.26 -0.68 13.93
CA SER A 199 -31.66 -0.61 14.37
C SER A 199 -32.51 0.18 13.37
N PRO A 200 -33.73 -0.28 13.05
CA PRO A 200 -34.61 0.46 12.15
C PRO A 200 -35.11 1.75 12.81
N ILE A 201 -34.89 2.87 12.14
CA ILE A 201 -35.45 4.17 12.50
C ILE A 201 -36.70 4.38 11.67
N VAL A 202 -37.79 4.74 12.35
CA VAL A 202 -39.08 5.11 11.73
C VAL A 202 -39.32 6.58 11.99
N GLY A 203 -39.77 7.30 10.96
CA GLY A 203 -40.12 8.70 11.09
C GLY A 203 -41.12 9.14 10.02
N ILE A 204 -41.56 10.38 10.14
CA ILE A 204 -42.43 11.03 9.17
C ILE A 204 -41.70 12.18 8.48
N ILE A 205 -42.12 12.51 7.27
CA ILE A 205 -41.74 13.74 6.59
C ILE A 205 -42.89 14.72 6.70
N GLU A 206 -42.61 15.93 7.13
CA GLU A 206 -43.59 17.02 7.21
C GLU A 206 -43.12 18.26 6.42
N ASP A 207 -44.08 19.10 6.02
CA ASP A 207 -43.82 20.38 5.39
C ASP A 207 -43.64 21.52 6.43
N THR A 208 -43.40 22.74 5.94
CA THR A 208 -43.25 23.95 6.77
C THR A 208 -44.47 24.26 7.65
N GLU A 209 -45.65 23.76 7.29
CA GLU A 209 -46.92 23.96 8.02
C GLU A 209 -47.16 22.86 9.05
N GLY A 210 -46.29 21.83 9.13
CA GLY A 210 -46.45 20.67 10.01
C GLY A 210 -47.40 19.61 9.46
N ASN A 211 -47.76 19.68 8.18
CA ASN A 211 -48.59 18.67 7.55
C ASN A 211 -47.72 17.44 7.24
N LYS A 212 -48.18 16.25 7.65
CA LYS A 212 -47.54 14.99 7.29
C LYS A 212 -47.65 14.73 5.78
N VAL A 213 -46.51 14.53 5.14
CA VAL A 213 -46.38 14.25 3.70
C VAL A 213 -46.24 12.76 3.41
N THR A 214 -45.34 12.06 4.11
CA THR A 214 -45.11 10.61 3.97
C THR A 214 -44.42 10.03 5.20
N ASP A 215 -44.35 8.70 5.28
CA ASP A 215 -43.55 7.96 6.26
C ASP A 215 -42.22 7.51 5.63
N PHE A 216 -41.21 7.28 6.46
CA PHE A 216 -39.99 6.57 6.07
C PHE A 216 -39.55 5.58 7.15
N LYS A 217 -38.83 4.54 6.70
CA LYS A 217 -38.23 3.54 7.57
C LYS A 217 -36.85 3.15 7.04
N THR A 218 -35.87 3.03 7.94
CA THR A 218 -34.57 2.45 7.61
C THR A 218 -34.54 0.94 7.90
N PHE A 219 -33.68 0.25 7.17
CA PHE A 219 -33.45 -1.19 7.24
C PHE A 219 -31.99 -1.45 7.67
N GLU A 220 -31.48 -2.67 7.41
CA GLU A 220 -30.07 -3.01 7.67
C GLU A 220 -29.12 -1.98 7.03
N PHE A 221 -27.95 -1.81 7.66
CA PHE A 221 -26.96 -0.80 7.31
C PHE A 221 -27.44 0.65 7.52
N GLY A 222 -28.56 0.86 8.20
CA GLY A 222 -29.13 2.19 8.45
C GLY A 222 -29.66 2.87 7.18
N LEU A 223 -30.00 2.09 6.14
CA LEU A 223 -30.43 2.62 4.85
C LEU A 223 -31.95 2.50 4.67
N GLY A 224 -32.58 3.55 4.16
CA GLY A 224 -34.00 3.56 3.83
C GLY A 224 -34.29 4.44 2.61
N THR A 225 -35.54 4.47 2.17
CA THR A 225 -36.00 5.39 1.12
C THR A 225 -37.43 5.85 1.34
N PHE A 226 -37.76 6.96 0.70
CA PHE A 226 -39.13 7.41 0.47
C PHE A 226 -39.19 8.23 -0.82
N TYR A 227 -40.39 8.59 -1.24
CA TYR A 227 -40.62 9.49 -2.37
C TYR A 227 -41.19 10.81 -1.87
N LEU A 228 -40.76 11.91 -2.50
CA LEU A 228 -41.26 13.24 -2.21
C LEU A 228 -41.48 13.99 -3.52
N LYS A 229 -42.63 14.66 -3.64
CA LYS A 229 -42.91 15.61 -4.71
C LYS A 229 -43.01 17.01 -4.09
N PRO A 230 -41.95 17.82 -4.17
CA PRO A 230 -41.95 19.13 -3.54
C PRO A 230 -42.97 20.08 -4.17
N GLU A 231 -43.84 20.66 -3.36
CA GLU A 231 -44.67 21.81 -3.73
C GLU A 231 -43.86 23.11 -3.77
N GLN A 232 -44.34 24.08 -4.56
CA GLN A 232 -43.66 25.34 -4.79
C GLN A 232 -43.48 26.14 -3.49
N GLY A 233 -42.24 26.56 -3.21
CA GLY A 233 -41.89 27.40 -2.05
C GLY A 233 -41.96 26.69 -0.69
N LYS A 234 -42.25 25.38 -0.64
CA LYS A 234 -42.28 24.61 0.61
C LYS A 234 -40.94 23.95 0.90
N GLU A 235 -40.56 23.94 2.17
CA GLU A 235 -39.45 23.15 2.70
C GLU A 235 -39.96 21.95 3.50
N TYR A 236 -39.08 20.96 3.72
CA TYR A 236 -39.44 19.69 4.33
C TYR A 236 -38.45 19.32 5.42
N ARG A 237 -38.95 18.63 6.44
CA ARG A 237 -38.13 18.06 7.51
C ARG A 237 -38.61 16.66 7.89
N ALA A 238 -37.67 15.82 8.30
CA ALA A 238 -37.97 14.53 8.88
C ALA A 238 -38.15 14.69 10.40
N VAL A 239 -39.18 14.04 10.92
CA VAL A 239 -39.49 13.98 12.35
C VAL A 239 -39.31 12.54 12.82
N ILE A 240 -38.47 12.35 13.82
CA ILE A 240 -38.27 11.06 14.48
C ILE A 240 -38.65 11.24 15.94
N THR A 241 -39.57 10.40 16.42
CA THR A 241 -40.02 10.41 17.82
C THR A 241 -39.09 9.52 18.65
N ASN A 242 -38.47 10.09 19.67
CA ASN A 242 -37.64 9.39 20.65
C ASN A 242 -38.17 9.65 22.06
N GLY A 243 -38.93 8.70 22.62
CA GLY A 243 -39.67 8.92 23.86
C GLY A 243 -40.74 10.01 23.68
N ASP A 244 -40.67 11.06 24.50
CA ASP A 244 -41.57 12.21 24.44
C ASP A 244 -41.04 13.36 23.55
N GLU A 245 -39.83 13.22 23.00
CA GLU A 245 -39.19 14.26 22.19
C GLU A 245 -39.26 13.97 20.69
N ASN A 246 -39.54 15.01 19.90
CA ASN A 246 -39.47 14.97 18.45
C ASN A 246 -38.17 15.61 17.97
N ILE A 247 -37.38 14.82 17.26
CA ILE A 247 -36.10 15.26 16.68
C ILE A 247 -36.34 15.62 15.22
N LEU A 248 -35.93 16.83 14.83
CA LEU A 248 -36.15 17.39 13.50
C LEU A 248 -34.87 17.40 12.68
N TYR A 249 -34.94 16.87 11.46
CA TYR A 249 -33.82 16.91 10.51
C TYR A 249 -34.25 17.58 9.21
N PRO A 250 -33.58 18.66 8.76
CA PRO A 250 -33.94 19.32 7.51
C PRO A 250 -33.63 18.42 6.31
N LEU A 251 -34.53 18.41 5.32
CA LEU A 251 -34.25 17.82 4.01
C LEU A 251 -33.55 18.87 3.12
N PRO A 252 -32.86 18.44 2.04
CA PRO A 252 -32.30 19.37 1.05
C PRO A 252 -33.38 20.29 0.46
N THR A 253 -33.09 21.59 0.35
CA THR A 253 -34.02 22.56 -0.23
C THR A 253 -34.31 22.23 -1.71
N PRO A 254 -35.60 22.17 -2.12
CA PRO A 254 -35.97 22.00 -3.52
C PRO A 254 -35.54 23.18 -4.39
N LEU A 255 -35.08 22.89 -5.61
CA LEU A 255 -34.84 23.89 -6.65
C LEU A 255 -36.17 24.26 -7.32
N SER A 256 -36.38 25.55 -7.58
CA SER A 256 -37.53 26.03 -8.34
C SER A 256 -37.54 25.51 -9.78
N GLU A 257 -36.37 25.43 -10.41
CA GLU A 257 -36.18 24.81 -11.71
C GLU A 257 -34.95 23.89 -11.73
N GLY A 258 -35.06 22.72 -12.37
CA GLY A 258 -33.95 21.78 -12.43
C GLY A 258 -34.25 20.49 -13.18
N TYR A 259 -33.40 19.49 -12.97
CA TYR A 259 -33.51 18.15 -13.55
C TYR A 259 -33.56 17.11 -12.44
N VAL A 260 -34.40 16.09 -12.62
CA VAL A 260 -34.48 14.91 -11.76
C VAL A 260 -34.09 13.69 -12.58
N LEU A 261 -33.17 12.89 -12.04
CA LEU A 261 -32.70 11.64 -12.62
C LEU A 261 -33.13 10.50 -11.71
N ASN A 262 -33.86 9.52 -12.26
CA ASN A 262 -34.16 8.27 -11.58
C ASN A 262 -33.69 7.09 -12.41
N THR A 263 -33.14 6.08 -11.74
CA THR A 263 -32.69 4.86 -12.39
C THR A 263 -33.36 3.62 -11.81
N SER A 264 -33.49 2.60 -12.64
CA SER A 264 -33.88 1.25 -12.23
C SER A 264 -33.05 0.25 -13.02
N VAL A 265 -32.48 -0.73 -12.33
CA VAL A 265 -31.66 -1.78 -12.93
C VAL A 265 -32.46 -3.07 -12.93
N THR A 266 -32.59 -3.68 -14.12
CA THR A 266 -33.12 -5.03 -14.30
C THR A 266 -32.02 -5.92 -14.87
N ASP A 267 -32.25 -7.23 -14.93
CA ASP A 267 -31.26 -8.16 -15.52
C ASP A 267 -30.96 -7.86 -17.00
N LYS A 268 -31.91 -7.27 -17.73
CA LYS A 268 -31.81 -7.01 -19.18
C LYS A 268 -31.41 -5.59 -19.54
N GLU A 269 -31.86 -4.62 -18.77
CA GLU A 269 -31.74 -3.21 -19.11
C GLU A 269 -31.63 -2.31 -17.87
N VAL A 270 -30.83 -1.24 -18.01
CA VAL A 270 -30.82 -0.08 -17.13
C VAL A 270 -31.80 0.94 -17.70
N LEU A 271 -32.81 1.27 -16.91
CA LEU A 271 -33.79 2.29 -17.23
C LEU A 271 -33.33 3.62 -16.62
N ILE A 272 -33.21 4.65 -17.45
CA ILE A 272 -32.75 5.99 -17.06
C ILE A 272 -33.88 6.96 -17.40
N ASN A 273 -34.55 7.49 -16.37
CA ASN A 273 -35.59 8.49 -16.52
C ASN A 273 -35.05 9.86 -16.13
N VAL A 274 -35.13 10.82 -17.04
CA VAL A 274 -34.80 12.22 -16.77
C VAL A 274 -36.06 13.06 -16.93
N SER A 275 -36.35 13.90 -15.93
CA SER A 275 -37.49 14.82 -15.92
C SER A 275 -37.02 16.24 -15.61
N THR A 276 -37.67 17.25 -16.17
CA THR A 276 -37.39 18.66 -15.88
C THR A 276 -38.68 19.48 -15.86
N ASN A 277 -38.68 20.58 -15.12
CA ASN A 277 -39.73 21.59 -15.09
C ASN A 277 -39.28 22.90 -15.78
N LYS A 278 -38.09 22.91 -16.40
CA LYS A 278 -37.59 24.04 -17.18
C LYS A 278 -38.41 24.24 -18.45
N LYS A 279 -38.52 25.49 -18.90
CA LYS A 279 -39.28 25.86 -20.10
C LYS A 279 -38.67 25.29 -21.38
N GLU A 280 -37.35 25.16 -21.42
CA GLU A 280 -36.59 24.64 -22.56
C GLU A 280 -36.72 23.11 -22.74
N GLY A 281 -37.25 22.41 -21.73
CA GLY A 281 -37.38 20.96 -21.72
C GLY A 281 -36.02 20.25 -21.73
N LEU A 282 -36.00 19.02 -22.25
CA LEU A 282 -34.81 18.16 -22.30
C LEU A 282 -34.08 18.19 -23.65
N LYS A 283 -34.36 19.17 -24.52
CA LYS A 283 -33.72 19.25 -25.83
C LYS A 283 -32.22 19.45 -25.66
N ASN A 284 -31.42 18.67 -26.41
CA ASN A 284 -29.96 18.64 -26.38
C ASN A 284 -29.34 18.21 -25.04
N VAL A 285 -30.13 17.61 -24.14
CA VAL A 285 -29.58 16.94 -22.95
C VAL A 285 -28.74 15.74 -23.39
N LEU A 286 -27.53 15.65 -22.83
CA LEU A 286 -26.58 14.57 -23.08
C LEU A 286 -26.46 13.69 -21.83
N ILE A 287 -26.64 12.39 -21.99
CA ILE A 287 -26.32 11.39 -20.97
C ILE A 287 -25.03 10.68 -21.37
N ILE A 288 -24.10 10.55 -20.42
CA ILE A 288 -22.93 9.69 -20.56
C ILE A 288 -22.93 8.69 -19.42
N GLY A 289 -22.77 7.41 -19.77
CA GLY A 289 -22.51 6.33 -18.83
C GLY A 289 -21.07 5.86 -18.95
N GLN A 290 -20.34 5.77 -17.85
CA GLN A 290 -18.97 5.23 -17.82
C GLN A 290 -18.79 4.14 -16.77
N GLN A 291 -17.88 3.21 -17.03
CA GLN A 291 -17.43 2.20 -16.07
C GLN A 291 -15.91 2.24 -15.99
N ARG A 292 -15.38 2.52 -14.80
CA ARG A 292 -13.94 2.56 -14.51
C ARG A 292 -13.13 3.44 -15.49
N GLY A 293 -13.71 4.56 -15.94
CA GLY A 293 -13.07 5.47 -16.90
C GLY A 293 -13.33 5.18 -18.37
N VAL A 294 -14.02 4.09 -18.72
CA VAL A 294 -14.41 3.78 -20.11
C VAL A 294 -15.84 4.25 -20.35
N ALA A 295 -16.07 5.02 -21.41
CA ALA A 295 -17.43 5.35 -21.86
C ALA A 295 -18.17 4.06 -22.29
N ALA A 296 -19.18 3.67 -21.53
CA ALA A 296 -20.00 2.50 -21.80
C ALA A 296 -21.13 2.82 -22.80
N PHE A 297 -21.69 4.02 -22.71
CA PHE A 297 -22.66 4.54 -23.67
C PHE A 297 -22.74 6.08 -23.61
N ASP A 298 -23.31 6.66 -24.65
CA ASP A 298 -23.76 8.05 -24.66
C ASP A 298 -25.14 8.16 -25.33
N TYR A 299 -25.90 9.19 -24.97
CA TYR A 299 -27.21 9.44 -25.55
C TYR A 299 -27.51 10.94 -25.56
N THR A 300 -27.82 11.51 -26.73
CA THR A 300 -28.29 12.90 -26.85
C THR A 300 -29.78 12.91 -27.18
N HIS A 301 -30.56 13.60 -26.35
CA HIS A 301 -31.99 13.78 -26.60
C HIS A 301 -32.25 14.95 -27.55
N SER A 302 -32.96 14.72 -28.64
CA SER A 302 -33.17 15.73 -29.69
C SER A 302 -34.54 16.42 -29.62
N LYS A 303 -35.44 15.95 -28.75
CA LYS A 303 -36.83 16.42 -28.69
C LYS A 303 -37.05 17.38 -27.51
N GLU A 304 -37.92 18.35 -27.71
CA GLU A 304 -38.42 19.24 -26.65
C GLU A 304 -39.52 18.52 -25.86
N THR A 305 -39.12 17.70 -24.89
CA THR A 305 -40.02 17.03 -23.94
C THR A 305 -39.57 17.31 -22.52
N ASN A 306 -40.51 17.29 -21.56
CA ASN A 306 -40.19 17.48 -20.14
C ASN A 306 -39.76 16.20 -19.44
N THR A 307 -39.95 15.06 -20.11
CA THR A 307 -39.55 13.73 -19.62
C THR A 307 -38.93 12.93 -20.76
N MET A 308 -37.95 12.10 -20.44
CA MET A 308 -37.40 11.11 -21.36
C MET A 308 -37.01 9.83 -20.62
N LEU A 309 -37.18 8.70 -21.30
CA LEU A 309 -36.78 7.38 -20.82
C LEU A 309 -35.76 6.79 -21.80
N VAL A 310 -34.57 6.49 -21.30
CA VAL A 310 -33.51 5.81 -22.04
C VAL A 310 -33.34 4.40 -21.48
N LYS A 311 -33.18 3.43 -22.39
CA LYS A 311 -33.03 2.01 -22.07
C LYS A 311 -31.66 1.54 -22.55
N ILE A 312 -30.81 1.12 -21.61
CA ILE A 312 -29.47 0.64 -21.92
C ILE A 312 -29.41 -0.87 -21.68
N PRO A 313 -29.21 -1.69 -22.72
CA PRO A 313 -29.07 -3.14 -22.56
C PRO A 313 -27.87 -3.48 -21.67
N THR A 314 -28.09 -4.27 -20.62
CA THR A 314 -27.02 -4.69 -19.69
C THR A 314 -25.94 -5.50 -20.39
N VAL A 315 -26.27 -6.20 -21.49
CA VAL A 315 -25.30 -6.97 -22.30
C VAL A 315 -24.12 -6.13 -22.79
N ASN A 316 -24.31 -4.83 -23.02
CA ASN A 316 -23.26 -3.91 -23.47
C ASN A 316 -22.40 -3.35 -22.32
N LEU A 317 -22.78 -3.63 -21.08
CA LEU A 317 -22.10 -3.15 -19.87
C LEU A 317 -21.23 -4.26 -19.27
N ILE A 318 -20.22 -3.87 -18.48
CA ILE A 318 -19.40 -4.79 -17.69
C ILE A 318 -19.92 -4.88 -16.24
N GLU A 319 -19.46 -5.89 -15.48
CA GLU A 319 -19.80 -6.01 -14.06
C GLU A 319 -19.15 -4.90 -13.23
N GLY A 320 -19.84 -4.39 -12.22
CA GLY A 320 -19.33 -3.36 -11.29
C GLY A 320 -20.14 -2.07 -11.34
N VAL A 321 -19.56 -0.99 -10.81
CA VAL A 321 -20.22 0.32 -10.72
C VAL A 321 -20.29 1.00 -12.11
N LEU A 322 -21.49 1.46 -12.48
CA LEU A 322 -21.78 2.32 -13.62
C LEU A 322 -22.10 3.72 -13.11
N ASP A 323 -21.37 4.71 -13.60
CA ASP A 323 -21.58 6.13 -13.32
C ASP A 323 -22.32 6.78 -14.50
N ILE A 324 -23.48 7.37 -14.22
CA ILE A 324 -24.38 7.99 -15.20
C ILE A 324 -24.47 9.48 -14.89
N VAL A 325 -24.13 10.31 -15.88
CA VAL A 325 -24.13 11.77 -15.75
C VAL A 325 -25.01 12.40 -16.82
N VAL A 326 -25.81 13.37 -16.41
CA VAL A 326 -26.69 14.15 -17.27
C VAL A 326 -26.09 15.55 -17.41
N PHE A 327 -25.87 15.97 -18.66
CA PHE A 327 -25.45 17.30 -19.03
C PHE A 327 -26.60 18.04 -19.70
N ASN A 328 -26.81 19.29 -19.31
CA ASN A 328 -27.82 20.13 -19.94
C ASN A 328 -27.35 20.70 -21.29
N GLU A 329 -28.21 21.47 -21.95
CA GLU A 329 -27.95 22.14 -23.24
C GLU A 329 -26.79 23.14 -23.18
N SER A 330 -26.44 23.62 -21.98
CA SER A 330 -25.29 24.48 -21.73
C SER A 330 -24.01 23.69 -21.42
N GLU A 331 -23.99 22.38 -21.69
CA GLU A 331 -22.84 21.50 -21.47
C GLU A 331 -22.38 21.42 -19.99
N LYS A 332 -23.29 21.67 -19.03
CA LYS A 332 -23.01 21.57 -17.59
C LYS A 332 -23.60 20.29 -17.00
N PRO A 333 -22.87 19.57 -16.12
CA PRO A 333 -23.43 18.44 -15.40
C PRO A 333 -24.52 18.92 -14.43
N VAL A 334 -25.72 18.34 -14.51
CA VAL A 334 -26.90 18.73 -13.74
C VAL A 334 -27.46 17.62 -12.85
N ALA A 335 -27.18 16.35 -13.17
CA ALA A 335 -27.53 15.21 -12.34
C ALA A 335 -26.54 14.06 -12.53
N GLU A 336 -26.32 13.28 -11.47
CA GLU A 336 -25.40 12.14 -11.45
C GLU A 336 -26.01 10.97 -10.67
N ARG A 337 -25.74 9.74 -11.12
CA ARG A 337 -26.21 8.52 -10.47
C ARG A 337 -25.27 7.35 -10.71
N LEU A 338 -24.76 6.77 -9.62
CA LEU A 338 -24.09 5.47 -9.67
C LEU A 338 -25.13 4.35 -9.62
N VAL A 339 -24.94 3.26 -10.33
CA VAL A 339 -25.70 2.01 -10.19
C VAL A 339 -24.77 0.80 -10.27
N TYR A 340 -25.12 -0.32 -9.65
CA TYR A 340 -24.32 -1.54 -9.75
C TYR A 340 -24.85 -2.46 -10.85
N ILE A 341 -23.99 -2.84 -11.79
CA ILE A 341 -24.30 -3.81 -12.85
C ILE A 341 -23.82 -5.19 -12.40
N LYS A 342 -24.77 -6.06 -12.08
CA LYS A 342 -24.50 -7.46 -11.75
C LYS A 342 -24.46 -8.30 -13.02
N LYS A 343 -23.46 -9.17 -13.15
CA LYS A 343 -23.36 -10.14 -14.23
C LYS A 343 -23.41 -11.55 -13.66
N GLU A 344 -23.87 -12.49 -14.47
CA GLU A 344 -23.68 -13.90 -14.17
C GLU A 344 -22.18 -14.22 -14.09
N ALA A 345 -21.82 -15.13 -13.18
CA ALA A 345 -20.44 -15.55 -13.01
C ALA A 345 -19.86 -16.04 -14.34
N ASN A 346 -18.80 -15.37 -14.80
CA ASN A 346 -18.09 -15.72 -16.03
C ASN A 346 -17.04 -16.81 -15.84
N ILE A 347 -16.87 -17.25 -14.59
CA ILE A 347 -15.93 -18.28 -14.18
C ILE A 347 -16.58 -19.23 -13.17
N SER A 348 -16.10 -20.47 -13.12
CA SER A 348 -16.40 -21.44 -12.07
C SER A 348 -15.11 -21.83 -11.35
N ILE A 349 -15.23 -22.06 -10.04
CA ILE A 349 -14.11 -22.37 -9.16
C ILE A 349 -14.46 -23.64 -8.40
N ALA A 350 -13.54 -24.60 -8.40
CA ALA A 350 -13.66 -25.82 -7.61
C ALA A 350 -12.37 -26.06 -6.83
N VAL A 351 -12.52 -26.39 -5.54
CA VAL A 351 -11.42 -26.81 -4.66
C VAL A 351 -11.65 -28.26 -4.33
N LYS A 352 -10.70 -29.13 -4.69
CA LYS A 352 -10.82 -30.58 -4.50
C LYS A 352 -9.62 -31.11 -3.73
N LYS A 353 -9.88 -31.90 -2.68
CA LYS A 353 -8.85 -32.73 -2.07
C LYS A 353 -8.63 -33.97 -2.94
N THR A 354 -7.38 -34.26 -3.32
CA THR A 354 -7.07 -35.36 -4.26
C THR A 354 -6.64 -36.65 -3.58
N ASN A 355 -6.37 -36.63 -2.28
CA ASN A 355 -5.87 -37.78 -1.53
C ASN A 355 -6.79 -38.23 -0.37
N GLY A 356 -8.10 -38.29 -0.60
CA GLY A 356 -9.11 -38.78 0.35
C GLY A 356 -10.14 -37.72 0.78
N SER A 357 -11.15 -38.11 1.55
CA SER A 357 -12.26 -37.23 1.98
C SER A 357 -12.03 -36.53 3.32
N SER A 358 -11.36 -37.16 4.29
CA SER A 358 -10.91 -36.55 5.56
C SER A 358 -9.38 -36.64 5.67
N ALA A 359 -8.75 -35.77 6.47
CA ALA A 359 -7.32 -35.83 6.76
C ALA A 359 -7.10 -36.27 8.21
N GLY A 360 -6.09 -37.08 8.49
CA GLY A 360 -5.68 -37.34 9.87
C GLY A 360 -4.83 -36.20 10.43
N ILE A 361 -4.42 -36.29 11.69
CA ILE A 361 -3.37 -35.44 12.26
C ILE A 361 -2.02 -35.67 11.56
N ARG A 362 -1.24 -34.61 11.34
CA ARG A 362 0.04 -34.64 10.61
C ARG A 362 0.00 -35.32 9.24
N ASP A 363 -1.18 -35.45 8.66
CA ASP A 363 -1.42 -36.06 7.36
C ASP A 363 -1.13 -35.07 6.25
N ARG A 364 -0.72 -35.58 5.09
CA ARG A 364 -0.50 -34.74 3.91
C ARG A 364 -1.86 -34.42 3.29
N VAL A 365 -2.08 -33.18 2.91
CA VAL A 365 -3.24 -32.72 2.17
C VAL A 365 -2.78 -32.23 0.81
N ASN A 366 -3.39 -32.76 -0.25
CA ASN A 366 -3.17 -32.29 -1.62
C ASN A 366 -4.47 -31.65 -2.13
N LEU A 367 -4.42 -30.35 -2.42
CA LEU A 367 -5.52 -29.58 -2.97
C LEU A 367 -5.29 -29.29 -4.45
N GLU A 368 -6.34 -29.45 -5.23
CA GLU A 368 -6.43 -29.08 -6.63
C GLU A 368 -7.47 -27.95 -6.77
N ILE A 369 -7.01 -26.81 -7.28
CA ILE A 369 -7.82 -25.61 -7.47
C ILE A 369 -8.01 -25.41 -8.96
N GLU A 370 -9.27 -25.49 -9.39
CA GLU A 370 -9.70 -25.43 -10.78
C GLU A 370 -10.47 -24.13 -11.01
N VAL A 371 -9.97 -23.29 -11.93
CA VAL A 371 -10.63 -22.04 -12.34
C VAL A 371 -10.92 -22.12 -13.84
N LYS A 372 -12.21 -22.21 -14.20
CA LYS A 372 -12.68 -22.39 -15.58
C LYS A 372 -13.51 -21.19 -16.04
N ASN A 373 -13.50 -20.92 -17.34
CA ASN A 373 -14.43 -19.98 -17.97
C ASN A 373 -15.81 -20.62 -18.20
N LYS A 374 -16.78 -19.83 -18.71
CA LYS A 374 -18.10 -20.33 -19.15
C LYS A 374 -18.06 -21.46 -20.18
N SER A 375 -16.98 -21.60 -20.96
CA SER A 375 -16.81 -22.69 -21.92
C SER A 375 -16.17 -23.95 -21.29
N GLY A 376 -15.94 -23.99 -19.98
CA GLY A 376 -15.31 -25.10 -19.27
C GLY A 376 -13.79 -25.21 -19.42
N LYS A 377 -13.12 -24.24 -20.06
CA LYS A 377 -11.66 -24.21 -20.25
C LYS A 377 -10.98 -23.55 -19.06
N LEU A 378 -9.85 -24.12 -18.61
CA LEU A 378 -9.00 -23.53 -17.59
C LEU A 378 -8.49 -22.15 -18.00
N ILE A 379 -8.44 -21.23 -17.04
CA ILE A 379 -7.95 -19.86 -17.24
C ILE A 379 -6.72 -19.64 -16.38
N ALA A 380 -5.70 -18.99 -16.95
CA ALA A 380 -4.56 -18.52 -16.19
C ALA A 380 -4.98 -17.50 -15.13
N ASN A 381 -4.40 -17.62 -13.94
CA ASN A 381 -4.76 -16.82 -12.78
C ASN A 381 -3.64 -16.78 -11.75
N THR A 382 -3.68 -15.75 -10.90
CA THR A 382 -2.84 -15.62 -9.72
C THR A 382 -3.74 -15.61 -8.49
N LEU A 383 -3.47 -16.47 -7.52
CA LEU A 383 -4.25 -16.59 -6.28
C LEU A 383 -3.35 -16.68 -5.04
N SER A 384 -3.94 -16.39 -3.90
CA SER A 384 -3.37 -16.62 -2.57
C SER A 384 -4.36 -17.46 -1.75
N LEU A 385 -3.83 -18.27 -0.84
CA LEU A 385 -4.61 -19.23 -0.08
C LEU A 385 -4.17 -19.25 1.39
N SER A 386 -5.14 -19.15 2.28
CA SER A 386 -4.97 -19.35 3.72
C SER A 386 -5.77 -20.56 4.20
N VAL A 387 -5.25 -21.27 5.19
CA VAL A 387 -5.93 -22.37 5.88
C VAL A 387 -5.86 -22.09 7.37
N ILE A 388 -7.01 -21.90 8.00
CA ILE A 388 -7.14 -21.49 9.40
C ILE A 388 -8.11 -22.40 10.14
N ASP A 389 -7.91 -22.54 11.44
CA ASP A 389 -8.82 -23.24 12.35
C ASP A 389 -10.14 -22.45 12.48
N ALA A 390 -11.25 -22.99 11.94
CA ALA A 390 -12.52 -22.27 11.83
C ALA A 390 -13.28 -22.17 13.18
N GLU A 391 -12.88 -22.97 14.17
CA GLU A 391 -13.43 -22.90 15.53
C GLU A 391 -12.69 -21.83 16.33
N LEU A 392 -11.37 -21.79 16.21
CA LEU A 392 -10.52 -20.83 16.88
C LEU A 392 -10.63 -19.42 16.28
N ILE A 393 -10.63 -19.32 14.95
CA ILE A 393 -10.59 -18.05 14.21
C ILE A 393 -11.89 -17.87 13.45
N LYS A 394 -12.82 -17.12 14.07
CA LYS A 394 -14.10 -16.77 13.43
C LYS A 394 -13.90 -15.69 12.36
N THR A 395 -14.25 -16.02 11.12
CA THR A 395 -14.29 -15.09 9.99
C THR A 395 -15.71 -14.61 9.71
N ASN A 396 -15.87 -13.36 9.29
CA ASN A 396 -17.15 -12.87 8.76
C ASN A 396 -17.26 -13.25 7.26
N PRO A 397 -18.17 -14.16 6.87
CA PRO A 397 -18.30 -14.57 5.47
C PRO A 397 -18.79 -13.45 4.55
N ASN A 398 -19.32 -12.36 5.11
CA ASN A 398 -19.75 -11.17 4.38
C ASN A 398 -18.69 -10.06 4.36
N ALA A 399 -17.49 -10.29 4.88
CA ALA A 399 -16.39 -9.32 4.89
C ALA A 399 -15.96 -8.90 3.47
N GLU A 400 -15.17 -7.83 3.40
CA GLU A 400 -14.52 -7.41 2.16
C GLU A 400 -13.50 -8.47 1.71
N ASN A 401 -13.55 -8.79 0.42
CA ASN A 401 -12.59 -9.62 -0.31
C ASN A 401 -12.23 -8.94 -1.64
N ILE A 402 -11.24 -9.47 -2.37
CA ILE A 402 -10.70 -8.96 -3.63
C ILE A 402 -11.77 -8.70 -4.68
N LYS A 403 -12.79 -9.57 -4.76
CA LYS A 403 -13.90 -9.44 -5.71
C LYS A 403 -14.73 -8.22 -5.36
N THR A 404 -15.17 -8.11 -4.10
CA THR A 404 -15.95 -6.95 -3.65
C THR A 404 -15.15 -5.66 -3.68
N TYR A 405 -13.87 -5.69 -3.35
CA TYR A 405 -13.02 -4.52 -3.37
C TYR A 405 -12.87 -3.96 -4.79
N LEU A 406 -12.49 -4.80 -5.75
CA LEU A 406 -12.24 -4.37 -7.12
C LEU A 406 -13.52 -4.01 -7.89
N LEU A 407 -14.64 -4.67 -7.63
CA LEU A 407 -15.90 -4.43 -8.36
C LEU A 407 -16.81 -3.38 -7.71
N LEU A 408 -16.66 -3.13 -6.40
CA LEU A 408 -17.56 -2.28 -5.61
C LEU A 408 -16.79 -1.23 -4.78
N ASN A 409 -16.05 -1.65 -3.75
CA ASN A 409 -15.60 -0.72 -2.70
C ASN A 409 -14.57 0.30 -3.22
N SER A 410 -13.66 -0.10 -4.10
CA SER A 410 -12.61 0.79 -4.65
C SER A 410 -13.16 1.89 -5.58
N ASP A 411 -14.40 1.78 -6.06
CA ASP A 411 -15.04 2.78 -6.92
C ASP A 411 -15.94 3.75 -6.12
N LEU A 412 -16.22 3.44 -4.84
CA LEU A 412 -17.05 4.25 -3.95
C LEU A 412 -16.23 4.99 -2.89
N ARG A 413 -16.83 6.04 -2.31
CA ARG A 413 -16.25 6.75 -1.17
C ARG A 413 -16.85 6.24 0.13
N GLY A 414 -16.00 6.16 1.16
CA GLY A 414 -16.38 5.64 2.47
C GLY A 414 -16.36 4.11 2.53
N LYS A 415 -16.51 3.59 3.74
CA LYS A 415 -16.46 2.15 4.02
C LYS A 415 -17.84 1.52 3.90
N ILE A 416 -17.94 0.44 3.12
CA ILE A 416 -19.16 -0.37 3.03
C ILE A 416 -19.06 -1.48 4.07
N LYS A 417 -20.03 -1.56 4.98
CA LYS A 417 -20.10 -2.65 5.96
C LYS A 417 -20.52 -3.94 5.26
N SER A 418 -19.74 -5.00 5.46
CA SER A 418 -20.03 -6.37 4.97
C SER A 418 -20.38 -6.44 3.47
N PRO A 419 -19.50 -5.99 2.55
CA PRO A 419 -19.82 -5.87 1.13
C PRO A 419 -20.10 -7.22 0.44
N ASN A 420 -19.56 -8.35 0.92
CA ASN A 420 -19.79 -9.65 0.29
C ASN A 420 -21.23 -10.16 0.50
N TYR A 421 -21.98 -9.60 1.45
CA TYR A 421 -23.39 -9.88 1.65
C TYR A 421 -24.25 -9.70 0.37
N PHE A 422 -23.93 -8.71 -0.47
CA PHE A 422 -24.66 -8.43 -1.72
C PHE A 422 -24.41 -9.47 -2.84
N PHE A 423 -23.39 -10.31 -2.67
CA PHE A 423 -22.92 -11.28 -3.66
C PHE A 423 -23.19 -12.74 -3.27
N THR A 424 -23.64 -12.98 -2.04
CA THR A 424 -24.04 -14.31 -1.56
C THR A 424 -25.48 -14.67 -1.94
N ALA A 425 -25.81 -15.95 -1.96
CA ALA A 425 -27.17 -16.44 -2.19
C ALA A 425 -28.16 -15.93 -1.11
N GLY A 426 -29.47 -15.98 -1.39
CA GLY A 426 -30.54 -15.55 -0.46
C GLY A 426 -31.58 -14.65 -1.12
N ASP A 427 -32.18 -13.75 -0.33
CA ASP A 427 -33.18 -12.77 -0.79
C ASP A 427 -32.54 -11.71 -1.71
N THR A 428 -32.48 -12.06 -3.00
CA THR A 428 -31.88 -11.21 -4.04
C THR A 428 -32.61 -9.87 -4.19
N ILE A 429 -33.91 -9.81 -3.94
CA ILE A 429 -34.70 -8.57 -4.08
C ILE A 429 -34.27 -7.57 -3.01
N LYS A 430 -34.26 -7.99 -1.74
CA LYS A 430 -33.80 -7.16 -0.62
C LYS A 430 -32.35 -6.71 -0.79
N LYS A 431 -31.46 -7.64 -1.15
CA LYS A 431 -30.03 -7.35 -1.37
C LYS A 431 -29.80 -6.37 -2.51
N ASN A 432 -30.50 -6.52 -3.63
CA ASN A 432 -30.39 -5.61 -4.77
C ASN A 432 -30.90 -4.20 -4.40
N LEU A 433 -32.00 -4.11 -3.65
CA LEU A 433 -32.48 -2.83 -3.13
C LEU A 433 -31.41 -2.17 -2.23
N GLN A 434 -30.87 -2.89 -1.26
CA GLN A 434 -29.85 -2.36 -0.34
C GLN A 434 -28.57 -1.95 -1.09
N LEU A 435 -28.14 -2.72 -2.09
CA LEU A 435 -27.01 -2.36 -2.95
C LEU A 435 -27.29 -1.07 -3.74
N ASP A 436 -28.51 -0.90 -4.26
CA ASP A 436 -28.91 0.34 -4.92
C ASP A 436 -28.89 1.54 -3.95
N LEU A 437 -29.31 1.35 -2.69
CA LEU A 437 -29.22 2.38 -1.66
C LEU A 437 -27.78 2.74 -1.31
N ILE A 438 -26.87 1.77 -1.32
CA ILE A 438 -25.44 2.03 -1.15
C ILE A 438 -24.93 2.87 -2.32
N MET A 439 -25.29 2.53 -3.57
CA MET A 439 -24.90 3.33 -4.74
C MET A 439 -25.40 4.78 -4.63
N LEU A 440 -26.63 4.96 -4.15
CA LEU A 440 -27.26 6.28 -4.01
C LEU A 440 -26.64 7.12 -2.88
N THR A 441 -26.19 6.48 -1.79
CA THR A 441 -25.70 7.18 -0.58
C THR A 441 -24.18 7.31 -0.49
N HIS A 442 -23.42 6.33 -0.98
CA HIS A 442 -21.95 6.33 -0.99
C HIS A 442 -21.37 6.89 -2.30
N GLY A 443 -22.21 6.99 -3.33
CA GLY A 443 -21.88 7.54 -4.64
C GLY A 443 -22.16 9.04 -4.81
N TRP A 444 -22.61 9.73 -3.75
CA TRP A 444 -23.02 11.13 -3.89
C TRP A 444 -21.80 12.04 -4.13
N ARG A 445 -21.62 12.46 -5.38
CA ARG A 445 -20.61 13.43 -5.80
C ARG A 445 -21.31 14.68 -6.31
N ARG A 446 -20.81 15.83 -5.90
CA ARG A 446 -21.13 17.13 -6.51
C ARG A 446 -19.88 17.58 -7.27
N PHE A 447 -19.97 17.57 -8.60
CA PHE A 447 -19.12 18.38 -9.50
C PHE A 447 -17.65 17.98 -9.71
N THR A 448 -17.26 16.70 -9.61
CA THR A 448 -15.89 16.27 -9.98
C THR A 448 -15.60 16.34 -11.49
N TRP A 449 -16.63 16.42 -12.33
CA TRP A 449 -16.49 16.46 -13.78
C TRP A 449 -15.94 17.79 -14.31
N GLN A 450 -16.22 18.91 -13.64
CA GLN A 450 -15.64 20.20 -14.04
C GLN A 450 -14.12 20.18 -13.90
N GLU A 451 -13.58 19.65 -12.80
CA GLU A 451 -12.14 19.49 -12.61
C GLU A 451 -11.52 18.54 -13.66
N PHE A 452 -12.17 17.42 -13.96
CA PHE A 452 -11.74 16.47 -15.00
C PHE A 452 -11.68 17.12 -16.40
N LEU A 453 -12.59 18.05 -16.69
CA LEU A 453 -12.73 18.69 -18.00
C LEU A 453 -11.86 19.95 -18.17
N GLU A 454 -11.69 20.74 -17.11
CA GLU A 454 -11.08 22.08 -17.17
C GLU A 454 -9.54 22.06 -17.15
N LYS A 455 -8.91 21.14 -16.41
CA LYS A 455 -7.45 21.02 -16.34
C LYS A 455 -7.05 19.56 -16.14
N GLY A 456 -6.30 19.00 -17.09
CA GLY A 456 -5.60 17.74 -16.83
C GLY A 456 -4.69 17.95 -15.62
N THR A 457 -4.98 17.26 -14.50
CA THR A 457 -4.23 17.44 -13.26
C THR A 457 -2.77 17.05 -13.53
N PRO A 458 -1.79 17.94 -13.30
CA PRO A 458 -0.39 17.61 -13.51
C PRO A 458 -0.03 16.43 -12.60
N GLN A 459 0.53 15.38 -13.20
CA GLN A 459 0.98 14.18 -12.49
C GLN A 459 2.31 14.52 -11.81
N GLN A 460 2.24 14.97 -10.56
CA GLN A 460 3.42 15.32 -9.77
C GLN A 460 4.26 14.09 -9.43
N PHE A 461 3.61 12.97 -9.12
CA PHE A 461 4.27 11.74 -8.71
C PHE A 461 4.35 10.75 -9.88
N GLN A 462 5.56 10.35 -10.27
CA GLN A 462 5.76 9.40 -11.36
C GLN A 462 5.80 7.95 -10.83
N PRO A 463 5.44 6.95 -11.65
CA PRO A 463 5.65 5.55 -11.31
C PRO A 463 7.12 5.28 -11.01
N GLU A 464 7.40 4.42 -10.02
CA GLU A 464 8.76 4.04 -9.67
C GLU A 464 9.07 2.63 -10.19
N ASP A 465 10.27 2.46 -10.75
CA ASP A 465 10.77 1.22 -11.34
C ASP A 465 12.01 0.64 -10.62
N GLY A 466 12.54 1.36 -9.62
CA GLY A 466 13.63 0.89 -8.75
C GLY A 466 14.13 1.95 -7.78
N ILE A 467 15.26 1.67 -7.14
CA ILE A 467 15.93 2.60 -6.23
C ILE A 467 16.90 3.47 -7.03
N TYR A 468 16.74 4.78 -6.92
CA TYR A 468 17.67 5.75 -7.47
C TYR A 468 18.58 6.32 -6.38
N ILE A 469 19.84 6.51 -6.72
CA ILE A 469 20.81 7.23 -5.91
C ILE A 469 21.14 8.51 -6.66
N SER A 470 20.63 9.64 -6.16
CA SER A 470 20.72 10.93 -6.85
C SER A 470 21.11 12.06 -5.89
N GLY A 471 21.54 13.17 -6.47
CA GLY A 471 21.94 14.36 -5.74
C GLY A 471 22.59 15.41 -6.62
N ASN A 472 23.24 16.38 -6.00
CA ASN A 472 23.98 17.43 -6.67
C ASN A 472 25.44 17.46 -6.25
N THR A 473 26.30 17.79 -7.20
CA THR A 473 27.68 18.23 -6.98
C THR A 473 27.73 19.74 -6.85
N ILE A 474 28.45 20.23 -5.85
CA ILE A 474 28.62 21.65 -5.52
C ILE A 474 30.11 21.96 -5.34
N ASN A 475 30.50 23.23 -5.41
CA ASN A 475 31.89 23.64 -5.10
C ASN A 475 32.27 23.23 -3.67
N ALA A 476 33.54 22.81 -3.49
CA ALA A 476 34.06 22.46 -2.16
C ALA A 476 34.17 23.67 -1.22
N GLN A 477 34.49 24.84 -1.77
CA GLN A 477 34.61 26.10 -1.05
C GLN A 477 33.44 27.05 -1.36
N SER A 478 33.22 28.00 -0.45
CA SER A 478 32.25 29.08 -0.66
C SER A 478 32.61 29.91 -1.91
N PRO A 479 31.64 30.25 -2.77
CA PRO A 479 30.22 29.94 -2.67
C PRO A 479 29.90 28.51 -3.15
N PHE A 480 29.16 27.75 -2.32
CA PHE A 480 28.75 26.34 -2.52
C PHE A 480 27.73 26.15 -3.66
N GLN A 481 28.06 26.64 -4.85
CA GLN A 481 27.22 26.61 -6.03
C GLN A 481 27.29 25.25 -6.72
N ASN A 482 26.22 24.90 -7.44
CA ASN A 482 26.18 23.69 -8.26
C ASN A 482 27.32 23.69 -9.28
N LYS A 483 27.93 22.53 -9.46
CA LYS A 483 29.12 22.35 -10.27
C LYS A 483 28.97 21.13 -11.15
N VAL A 484 29.30 21.25 -12.44
CA VAL A 484 29.39 20.09 -13.33
C VAL A 484 30.62 19.26 -12.97
N SER A 485 30.47 17.97 -12.73
CA SER A 485 31.55 17.08 -12.31
C SER A 485 31.32 15.65 -12.82
N GLU A 486 32.39 14.87 -12.89
CA GLU A 486 32.28 13.42 -13.00
C GLU A 486 31.93 12.86 -11.62
N THR A 487 31.19 11.76 -11.61
CA THR A 487 30.77 11.03 -10.41
C THR A 487 31.05 9.55 -10.58
N LYS A 488 31.42 8.85 -9.51
CA LYS A 488 31.65 7.40 -9.51
C LYS A 488 30.97 6.76 -8.30
N LEU A 489 30.01 5.88 -8.55
CA LEU A 489 29.28 5.12 -7.55
C LEU A 489 29.87 3.71 -7.44
N THR A 490 30.12 3.26 -6.21
CA THR A 490 30.62 1.92 -5.90
C THR A 490 29.82 1.30 -4.76
N PHE A 491 29.34 0.06 -4.93
CA PHE A 491 28.79 -0.73 -3.83
C PHE A 491 29.04 -2.21 -4.02
N ARG A 492 28.88 -2.98 -2.94
CA ARG A 492 29.09 -4.43 -2.94
C ARG A 492 27.79 -5.18 -3.27
N LYS A 493 27.86 -6.10 -4.23
CA LYS A 493 26.82 -7.09 -4.57
C LYS A 493 27.46 -8.50 -4.53
N LYS A 494 27.29 -9.34 -5.56
CA LYS A 494 28.06 -10.59 -5.78
C LYS A 494 29.55 -10.33 -6.16
N GLY A 495 29.91 -9.06 -6.31
CA GLY A 495 31.24 -8.49 -6.56
C GLY A 495 31.18 -6.98 -6.30
N PHE A 496 32.12 -6.19 -6.81
CA PHE A 496 31.99 -4.73 -6.81
C PHE A 496 31.18 -4.28 -8.02
N TYR A 497 30.09 -3.53 -7.77
CA TYR A 497 29.43 -2.74 -8.79
C TYR A 497 30.08 -1.36 -8.81
N GLN A 498 30.51 -0.90 -9.98
CA GLN A 498 31.07 0.43 -10.18
C GLN A 498 30.46 1.06 -11.43
N GLU A 499 30.01 2.30 -11.30
CA GLU A 499 29.47 3.08 -12.41
C GLU A 499 29.99 4.51 -12.34
N THR A 500 30.49 5.02 -13.46
CA THR A 500 30.95 6.41 -13.59
C THR A 500 29.98 7.16 -14.50
N ASN A 501 29.56 8.35 -14.09
CA ASN A 501 28.64 9.20 -14.85
C ASN A 501 29.08 10.67 -14.76
N SER A 502 28.64 11.51 -15.68
CA SER A 502 28.81 12.97 -15.60
C SER A 502 27.52 13.62 -15.16
N THR A 503 27.62 14.62 -14.28
CA THR A 503 26.45 15.40 -13.87
C THR A 503 25.92 16.23 -15.04
N ASN A 504 24.64 16.57 -15.03
CA ASN A 504 24.05 17.49 -16.00
C ASN A 504 24.53 18.95 -15.81
N ASN A 505 24.03 19.87 -16.63
CA ASN A 505 24.41 21.30 -16.60
C ASN A 505 24.09 22.04 -15.28
N ILE A 506 23.27 21.46 -14.41
CA ILE A 506 22.97 22.00 -13.08
C ILE A 506 23.68 21.21 -11.97
N GLY A 507 24.68 20.39 -12.30
CA GLY A 507 25.45 19.59 -11.35
C GLY A 507 24.65 18.45 -10.72
N HIS A 508 23.53 18.01 -11.30
CA HIS A 508 22.73 16.90 -10.78
C HIS A 508 23.20 15.57 -11.39
N PHE A 509 23.28 14.53 -10.55
CA PHE A 509 23.57 13.15 -10.96
C PHE A 509 22.45 12.22 -10.46
N ALA A 510 22.25 11.12 -11.18
CA ALA A 510 21.36 10.04 -10.77
C ALA A 510 21.91 8.71 -11.27
N TYR A 511 21.86 7.70 -10.41
CA TYR A 511 22.22 6.31 -10.68
C TYR A 511 21.02 5.41 -10.42
N GLY A 512 20.81 4.39 -11.26
CA GLY A 512 19.68 3.46 -11.16
C GLY A 512 18.86 3.40 -12.45
N PRO A 513 17.72 2.68 -12.44
CA PRO A 513 17.09 2.07 -11.27
C PRO A 513 17.85 0.84 -10.75
N PHE A 514 18.05 0.76 -9.43
CA PHE A 514 18.65 -0.40 -8.78
C PHE A 514 17.61 -1.29 -8.10
N VAL A 515 17.83 -2.60 -8.17
CA VAL A 515 17.05 -3.60 -7.45
C VAL A 515 17.99 -4.46 -6.61
N PHE A 516 17.91 -4.26 -5.30
CA PHE A 516 18.58 -5.05 -4.28
C PHE A 516 17.69 -5.14 -3.04
N THR A 517 17.87 -6.21 -2.29
CA THR A 517 17.22 -6.44 -1.01
C THR A 517 18.17 -6.10 0.13
N ASP A 518 17.62 -5.72 1.28
CA ASP A 518 18.41 -5.30 2.46
C ASP A 518 19.22 -4.01 2.23
N THR A 519 19.88 -3.53 3.27
CA THR A 519 20.65 -2.29 3.25
C THR A 519 22.06 -2.54 2.71
N ILE A 520 22.49 -1.71 1.76
CA ILE A 520 23.86 -1.76 1.21
C ILE A 520 24.67 -0.53 1.62
N ASP A 521 25.98 -0.70 1.79
CA ASP A 521 26.92 0.42 1.91
C ASP A 521 27.31 0.92 0.51
N VAL A 522 27.15 2.22 0.29
CA VAL A 522 27.44 2.91 -0.97
C VAL A 522 28.56 3.91 -0.76
N PHE A 523 29.57 3.84 -1.62
CA PHE A 523 30.63 4.83 -1.75
C PHE A 523 30.40 5.64 -3.02
N LEU A 524 30.31 6.96 -2.89
CA LEU A 524 30.10 7.87 -4.01
C LEU A 524 31.22 8.90 -4.05
N GLN A 525 31.82 9.05 -5.23
CA GLN A 525 32.89 10.01 -5.49
C GLN A 525 32.44 11.04 -6.53
N ALA A 526 32.98 12.25 -6.46
CA ALA A 526 32.74 13.34 -7.40
C ALA A 526 34.01 14.17 -7.60
N GLY A 527 34.29 14.57 -8.84
CA GLY A 527 35.51 15.32 -9.16
C GLY A 527 35.76 15.43 -10.66
N SER A 528 37.02 15.58 -11.03
CA SER A 528 37.46 15.59 -12.43
C SER A 528 38.49 14.49 -12.69
N GLY A 529 38.41 13.85 -13.85
CA GLY A 529 39.32 12.78 -14.26
C GLY A 529 39.19 11.55 -13.39
N LEU A 530 37.97 11.15 -13.00
CA LEU A 530 37.70 9.98 -12.15
C LEU A 530 38.11 8.64 -12.78
N THR A 531 38.38 8.64 -14.08
CA THR A 531 38.92 7.51 -14.84
C THR A 531 40.43 7.61 -15.08
N SER A 532 41.07 8.71 -14.67
CA SER A 532 42.50 8.96 -14.84
C SER A 532 43.32 8.39 -13.67
N GLU A 533 44.64 8.26 -13.84
CA GLU A 533 45.55 7.84 -12.77
C GLU A 533 45.68 8.86 -11.63
N LYS A 534 45.23 10.12 -11.84
CA LYS A 534 45.34 11.22 -10.88
C LYS A 534 44.02 12.01 -10.81
N PRO A 535 42.95 11.41 -10.27
CA PRO A 535 41.67 12.08 -10.10
C PRO A 535 41.76 13.26 -9.14
N ASN A 536 41.05 14.35 -9.44
CA ASN A 536 40.96 15.51 -8.56
C ASN A 536 39.57 15.60 -7.92
N TYR A 537 39.53 15.39 -6.61
CA TYR A 537 38.32 15.44 -5.76
C TYR A 537 38.19 16.76 -4.98
N SER A 538 39.29 17.51 -4.86
CA SER A 538 39.50 18.57 -3.85
C SER A 538 38.58 19.78 -3.96
N ASP A 539 37.90 19.92 -5.09
CA ASP A 539 37.16 21.11 -5.50
C ASP A 539 35.65 20.88 -5.62
N THR A 540 35.16 19.70 -5.24
CA THR A 540 33.77 19.28 -5.42
C THR A 540 33.22 18.71 -4.12
N ASN A 541 31.95 18.90 -3.83
CA ASN A 541 31.24 18.37 -2.65
C ASN A 541 29.95 17.69 -3.13
N ILE A 542 29.51 16.64 -2.44
CA ILE A 542 28.32 15.86 -2.84
C ILE A 542 27.18 16.15 -1.88
N LYS A 543 26.00 16.46 -2.40
CA LYS A 543 24.76 16.61 -1.63
C LYS A 543 23.73 15.62 -2.18
N LEU A 544 23.44 14.56 -1.43
CA LEU A 544 22.39 13.61 -1.79
C LEU A 544 21.02 14.26 -1.73
N ASP A 545 20.11 13.82 -2.60
CA ASP A 545 18.71 14.17 -2.49
C ASP A 545 18.12 13.58 -1.21
N PRO A 546 17.20 14.29 -0.54
CA PRO A 546 16.49 13.74 0.60
C PRO A 546 15.64 12.54 0.16
N PRO A 547 15.39 11.56 1.05
CA PRO A 547 14.46 10.49 0.75
C PRO A 547 13.08 11.06 0.39
N ALA A 548 12.37 10.38 -0.50
CA ALA A 548 11.04 10.80 -0.93
C ALA A 548 10.12 11.00 0.28
N GLN A 549 9.44 12.15 0.35
CA GLN A 549 8.53 12.44 1.44
C GLN A 549 7.37 11.43 1.44
N ARG A 550 7.11 10.80 2.59
CA ARG A 550 5.96 9.90 2.77
C ARG A 550 4.65 10.70 2.73
N PRO A 551 3.53 10.11 2.27
CA PRO A 551 2.22 10.76 2.35
C PRO A 551 1.83 10.99 3.81
N THR A 552 1.39 12.21 4.15
CA THR A 552 0.85 12.50 5.49
C THR A 552 -0.33 11.58 5.79
N ILE A 553 -0.48 11.17 7.04
CA ILE A 553 -1.63 10.40 7.50
C ILE A 553 -2.79 11.38 7.70
N ILE A 554 -4.00 11.04 7.23
CA ILE A 554 -5.18 11.88 7.45
C ILE A 554 -5.78 11.46 8.79
N PRO A 555 -5.83 12.35 9.81
CA PRO A 555 -6.33 12.01 11.14
C PRO A 555 -7.82 11.65 11.16
N ASP A 556 -8.60 12.19 10.20
CA ASP A 556 -10.06 12.11 10.16
C ASP A 556 -10.61 10.70 9.85
N ARG A 557 -9.74 9.72 9.63
CA ARG A 557 -10.16 8.32 9.66
C ARG A 557 -10.19 7.88 11.10
N ILE A 558 -11.37 8.06 11.70
CA ILE A 558 -11.77 7.39 12.93
C ILE A 558 -11.54 5.89 12.67
N VAL A 559 -10.40 5.37 13.13
CA VAL A 559 -10.31 3.96 13.46
C VAL A 559 -11.47 3.76 14.43
N ASN A 560 -12.47 2.96 14.05
CA ASN A 560 -13.59 2.70 14.94
C ASN A 560 -12.98 2.30 16.30
N PRO A 561 -13.38 2.95 17.41
CA PRO A 561 -12.82 2.65 18.71
C PRO A 561 -12.90 1.14 18.91
N PHE A 562 -11.77 0.56 19.35
CA PHE A 562 -11.61 -0.88 19.46
C PHE A 562 -12.81 -1.49 20.18
N ASN A 563 -13.69 -2.12 19.40
CA ASN A 563 -14.93 -2.63 19.94
C ASN A 563 -14.66 -4.03 20.48
N GLN A 564 -14.49 -4.12 21.80
CA GLN A 564 -14.36 -5.38 22.54
C GLN A 564 -15.57 -6.31 22.35
N ASN A 565 -16.73 -5.77 21.92
CA ASN A 565 -17.96 -6.51 21.61
C ASN A 565 -18.11 -6.88 20.12
N LEU A 566 -17.11 -6.64 19.26
CA LEU A 566 -17.06 -7.32 17.96
C LEU A 566 -17.10 -8.82 18.25
N GLU A 567 -18.01 -9.54 17.58
CA GLU A 567 -18.30 -10.97 17.70
C GLU A 567 -17.05 -11.88 17.67
N ILE A 568 -16.25 -11.84 18.73
CA ILE A 568 -15.14 -12.73 18.96
C ILE A 568 -15.46 -13.38 20.30
N ALA A 569 -16.56 -14.13 20.32
CA ALA A 569 -16.96 -14.97 21.45
C ALA A 569 -15.84 -15.98 21.86
N ASN A 570 -14.78 -16.10 21.05
CA ASN A 570 -13.62 -16.97 21.27
C ASN A 570 -12.27 -16.23 21.47
N VAL A 571 -12.22 -14.90 21.73
CA VAL A 571 -10.93 -14.18 21.89
C VAL A 571 -10.07 -14.85 22.94
N GLU A 572 -10.68 -15.33 24.03
CA GLU A 572 -9.97 -15.98 25.12
C GLU A 572 -9.30 -17.28 24.69
N ASN A 573 -10.02 -18.14 23.96
CA ASN A 573 -9.47 -19.39 23.43
C ASN A 573 -8.33 -19.10 22.44
N TYR A 574 -8.52 -18.10 21.57
CA TYR A 574 -7.48 -17.62 20.67
C TYR A 574 -6.24 -17.12 21.42
N ARG A 575 -6.41 -16.19 22.37
CA ARG A 575 -5.34 -15.64 23.21
C ARG A 575 -4.63 -16.72 24.02
N LYS A 576 -5.36 -17.68 24.60
CA LYS A 576 -4.79 -18.78 25.37
C LYS A 576 -3.92 -19.68 24.50
N LYS A 577 -4.39 -20.01 23.29
CA LYS A 577 -3.62 -20.81 22.31
C LYS A 577 -2.39 -20.04 21.83
N THR A 578 -2.51 -18.76 21.46
CA THR A 578 -1.36 -17.95 21.02
C THR A 578 -0.35 -17.69 22.14
N ARG A 579 -0.82 -17.43 23.37
CA ARG A 579 0.01 -17.33 24.58
C ARG A 579 0.83 -18.60 24.78
N ASN A 580 0.19 -19.75 24.77
CA ASN A 580 0.89 -21.03 24.89
C ASN A 580 1.88 -21.23 23.75
N ASN A 581 1.55 -20.89 22.51
CA ASN A 581 2.47 -21.01 21.38
C ASN A 581 3.72 -20.13 21.57
N VAL A 582 3.53 -18.85 21.90
CA VAL A 582 4.62 -17.88 22.10
C VAL A 582 5.52 -18.28 23.29
N TYR A 583 4.95 -18.73 24.41
CA TYR A 583 5.74 -19.15 25.57
C TYR A 583 6.28 -20.58 25.49
N SER A 584 5.67 -21.48 24.70
CA SER A 584 6.16 -22.85 24.47
C SER A 584 7.48 -22.88 23.70
N ASP A 585 7.76 -21.87 22.87
CA ASP A 585 9.09 -21.68 22.27
C ASP A 585 10.19 -21.49 23.34
N PHE A 586 9.83 -20.98 24.52
CA PHE A 586 10.73 -20.80 25.65
C PHE A 586 10.62 -21.94 26.68
N GLN A 587 9.50 -22.66 26.71
CA GLN A 587 9.21 -23.77 27.61
C GLN A 587 9.16 -25.10 26.84
N PHE A 588 10.30 -25.60 26.38
CA PHE A 588 10.67 -27.04 26.39
C PHE A 588 11.72 -27.38 25.33
N ASP A 589 12.88 -27.79 25.84
CA ASP A 589 13.57 -28.98 25.36
C ASP A 589 13.62 -29.92 26.57
N LYS A 590 12.73 -30.95 26.62
CA LYS A 590 12.70 -31.91 27.75
C LYS A 590 14.02 -32.71 27.88
N GLU A 591 14.89 -32.63 26.88
CA GLU A 591 16.17 -33.34 26.82
C GLU A 591 17.38 -32.46 27.19
N ARG A 592 17.18 -31.22 27.63
CA ARG A 592 18.28 -30.36 28.10
C ARG A 592 18.20 -30.09 29.59
N GLU A 593 19.31 -30.36 30.28
CA GLU A 593 19.56 -29.85 31.63
C GLU A 593 19.46 -28.32 31.62
N VAL A 594 18.51 -27.80 32.41
CA VAL A 594 18.47 -26.39 32.77
C VAL A 594 19.66 -26.15 33.69
N LEU A 595 20.59 -25.30 33.29
CA LEU A 595 21.65 -24.85 34.19
C LEU A 595 20.98 -24.15 35.39
N GLU A 596 21.35 -24.56 36.61
CA GLU A 596 21.02 -23.81 37.82
C GLU A 596 21.40 -22.34 37.66
N GLU A 597 20.65 -21.45 38.31
CA GLU A 597 20.79 -19.99 38.27
C GLU A 597 22.25 -19.55 38.04
N VAL A 598 22.55 -19.16 36.79
CA VAL A 598 23.86 -18.60 36.46
C VAL A 598 23.85 -17.18 36.98
N ASN A 599 24.39 -16.98 38.18
CA ASN A 599 24.72 -15.66 38.69
C ASN A 599 25.81 -15.05 37.80
N ILE A 600 25.40 -14.33 36.75
CA ILE A 600 26.30 -13.53 35.93
C ILE A 600 26.63 -12.26 36.72
N SER A 601 27.63 -12.33 37.58
CA SER A 601 28.24 -11.13 38.16
C SER A 601 29.13 -10.49 37.09
N GLY A 602 28.56 -9.57 36.32
CA GLY A 602 29.33 -8.75 35.38
C GLY A 602 30.01 -7.60 36.11
N LYS A 603 31.34 -7.50 35.99
CA LYS A 603 32.03 -6.24 36.28
C LYS A 603 31.65 -5.27 35.16
N ALA A 604 31.16 -4.07 35.49
CA ALA A 604 30.89 -3.05 34.49
C ALA A 604 32.17 -2.83 33.67
N ALA A 605 32.09 -3.07 32.35
CA ALA A 605 33.20 -2.85 31.45
C ALA A 605 33.69 -1.42 31.62
N THR A 606 35.00 -1.26 31.74
CA THR A 606 35.64 0.06 31.75
C THR A 606 35.31 0.79 30.45
N LYS A 607 35.34 2.12 30.47
CA LYS A 607 35.08 2.91 29.24
C LYS A 607 35.96 2.47 28.07
N GLU A 608 37.21 2.09 28.36
CA GLU A 608 38.17 1.62 27.37
C GLU A 608 37.80 0.27 26.76
N GLU A 609 37.36 -0.71 27.57
CA GLU A 609 36.86 -2.00 27.08
C GLU A 609 35.61 -1.84 26.20
N VAL A 610 34.71 -0.92 26.55
CA VAL A 610 33.53 -0.60 25.74
C VAL A 610 33.92 0.02 24.40
N GLU A 611 34.89 0.93 24.39
CA GLU A 611 35.40 1.52 23.14
C GLU A 611 36.16 0.50 22.28
N GLU A 612 36.90 -0.43 22.89
CA GLU A 612 37.58 -1.50 22.14
C GLU A 612 36.58 -2.45 21.48
N ILE A 613 35.52 -2.87 22.18
CA ILE A 613 34.44 -3.67 21.61
C ILE A 613 33.75 -2.92 20.45
N LYS A 614 33.59 -1.59 20.56
CA LYS A 614 33.04 -0.77 19.47
C LYS A 614 33.99 -0.72 18.26
N ARG A 615 35.30 -0.66 18.48
CA ARG A 615 36.33 -0.71 17.42
C ARG A 615 36.34 -2.07 16.73
N GLU A 616 36.38 -3.16 17.48
CA GLU A 616 36.35 -4.53 16.93
C GLU A 616 35.13 -4.81 16.05
N LYS A 617 33.94 -4.32 16.43
CA LYS A 617 32.73 -4.46 15.60
C LYS A 617 32.82 -3.78 14.23
N ARG A 618 33.80 -2.90 14.02
CA ARG A 618 33.98 -2.15 12.78
C ARG A 618 35.00 -2.80 11.86
N THR A 619 35.77 -3.79 12.32
CA THR A 619 36.84 -4.40 11.54
C THR A 619 36.37 -5.68 10.83
N ARG A 620 37.07 -6.08 9.76
CA ARG A 620 36.83 -7.39 9.12
C ARG A 620 37.60 -8.53 9.78
N SER A 621 38.55 -8.18 10.65
CA SER A 621 39.37 -9.14 11.37
C SER A 621 39.39 -8.79 12.86
N PHE A 622 39.19 -9.82 13.69
CA PHE A 622 39.16 -9.68 15.14
C PHE A 622 40.57 -9.65 15.77
N ALA A 623 41.63 -9.86 15.00
CA ALA A 623 43.00 -9.93 15.51
C ALA A 623 44.00 -9.27 14.55
N PRO A 624 44.08 -7.93 14.51
CA PRO A 624 45.12 -7.25 13.75
C PRO A 624 46.49 -7.58 14.33
N SER A 625 47.55 -7.48 13.51
CA SER A 625 48.91 -7.67 14.03
C SER A 625 49.34 -6.51 14.93
N HIS A 626 48.90 -5.30 14.60
CA HIS A 626 49.01 -4.12 15.45
C HIS A 626 47.77 -3.24 15.23
N ARG A 627 47.25 -2.66 16.30
CA ARG A 627 46.23 -1.62 16.28
C ARG A 627 46.82 -0.34 16.83
N ILE A 628 46.60 0.76 16.15
CA ILE A 628 46.96 2.11 16.60
C ILE A 628 45.66 2.83 16.89
N VAL A 629 45.40 3.18 18.15
CA VAL A 629 44.27 4.05 18.51
C VAL A 629 44.77 5.49 18.51
N VAL A 630 44.22 6.33 17.65
CA VAL A 630 44.80 7.66 17.34
C VAL A 630 44.60 8.65 18.48
N ASP A 631 43.55 8.50 19.28
CA ASP A 631 43.31 9.33 20.46
C ASP A 631 44.43 9.22 21.52
N GLU A 632 45.27 8.18 21.46
CA GLU A 632 46.43 8.00 22.35
C GLU A 632 47.62 8.91 21.99
N PHE A 633 47.63 9.51 20.78
CA PHE A 633 48.76 10.28 20.25
C PHE A 633 48.61 11.80 20.40
N GLY A 634 47.44 12.30 20.83
CA GLY A 634 47.15 13.73 20.97
C GLY A 634 47.12 14.50 19.63
N ASP A 635 46.73 15.79 19.68
CA ASP A 635 46.52 16.64 18.48
C ASP A 635 47.82 17.14 17.82
N ASN A 636 49.00 16.84 18.37
CA ASN A 636 50.27 17.39 17.90
C ASN A 636 51.26 16.28 17.51
N GLY A 637 51.35 15.94 16.22
CA GLY A 637 52.54 15.20 15.73
C GLY A 637 52.51 14.57 14.34
N ALA A 638 51.38 14.13 13.80
CA ALA A 638 51.33 13.40 12.53
C ALA A 638 50.47 14.11 11.46
N GLY A 639 50.99 14.27 10.26
CA GLY A 639 50.28 14.90 9.15
C GLY A 639 49.28 13.94 8.47
N ASN A 640 49.56 12.64 8.47
CA ASN A 640 48.68 11.61 7.90
C ASN A 640 48.92 10.22 8.53
N PHE A 641 48.17 9.21 8.07
CA PHE A 641 48.27 7.84 8.59
C PHE A 641 49.67 7.22 8.48
N MET A 642 50.50 7.63 7.52
CA MET A 642 51.85 7.09 7.32
C MET A 642 52.79 7.44 8.48
N ASP A 643 52.61 8.61 9.09
CA ASP A 643 53.38 9.02 10.25
C ASP A 643 53.02 8.17 11.48
N LEU A 644 51.74 7.77 11.59
CA LEU A 644 51.24 6.92 12.67
C LEU A 644 51.75 5.47 12.57
N ILE A 645 51.86 4.93 11.36
CA ILE A 645 52.32 3.55 11.15
C ILE A 645 53.85 3.42 11.10
N MET A 646 54.60 4.52 11.08
CA MET A 646 56.06 4.50 10.92
C MET A 646 56.77 3.74 12.04
N ASN A 647 56.18 3.72 13.24
CA ASN A 647 56.70 2.99 14.40
C ASN A 647 56.12 1.57 14.55
N VAL A 648 55.30 1.10 13.61
CA VAL A 648 54.73 -0.25 13.67
C VAL A 648 55.78 -1.28 13.24
N PRO A 649 56.06 -2.32 14.05
CA PRO A 649 57.01 -3.36 13.71
C PRO A 649 56.73 -4.03 12.36
N GLY A 650 57.68 -3.88 11.43
CA GLY A 650 57.58 -4.44 10.08
C GLY A 650 57.03 -3.49 9.02
N VAL A 651 56.58 -2.30 9.39
CA VAL A 651 56.24 -1.22 8.45
C VAL A 651 57.50 -0.39 8.16
N ARG A 652 57.71 -0.05 6.89
CA ARG A 652 58.69 0.94 6.44
C ARG A 652 57.98 1.94 5.53
N VAL A 653 58.06 3.20 5.88
CA VAL A 653 57.57 4.32 5.06
C VAL A 653 58.81 5.05 4.53
N GLY A 654 58.91 5.25 3.22
CA GLY A 654 60.06 5.95 2.63
C GLY A 654 59.80 6.42 1.21
N SER A 655 60.71 7.22 0.66
CA SER A 655 60.62 7.65 -0.73
C SER A 655 60.95 6.50 -1.68
N LYS A 656 60.25 6.44 -2.81
CA LYS A 656 60.51 5.44 -3.86
C LYS A 656 61.94 5.60 -4.41
N TYR A 657 62.65 4.48 -4.58
CA TYR A 657 64.03 4.51 -5.08
C TYR A 657 64.07 5.10 -6.50
N GLY A 658 64.79 6.22 -6.68
CA GLY A 658 64.89 6.97 -7.94
C GLY A 658 63.87 8.10 -8.15
N ALA A 659 63.14 8.53 -7.10
CA ALA A 659 62.18 9.63 -7.21
C ALA A 659 62.86 11.01 -7.38
N GLU A 660 62.51 11.73 -8.44
CA GLU A 660 62.99 13.10 -8.71
C GLU A 660 62.24 14.19 -7.93
N THR A 661 61.15 13.85 -7.24
CA THR A 661 60.34 14.80 -6.45
C THR A 661 60.03 14.28 -5.04
N SER A 662 59.91 15.18 -4.07
CA SER A 662 59.66 14.89 -2.65
C SER A 662 58.24 14.33 -2.33
N GLN A 663 57.51 13.85 -3.34
CA GLN A 663 56.11 13.39 -3.20
C GLN A 663 55.87 11.90 -3.49
N ASP A 664 56.87 11.14 -3.94
CA ASP A 664 56.74 9.70 -4.20
C ASP A 664 57.09 8.86 -2.97
N TYR A 665 56.07 8.56 -2.15
CA TYR A 665 56.19 7.70 -0.97
C TYR A 665 55.75 6.26 -1.28
N GLU A 666 56.44 5.30 -0.70
CA GLU A 666 56.10 3.89 -0.69
C GLU A 666 56.00 3.40 0.77
N VAL A 667 54.93 2.65 1.05
CA VAL A 667 54.81 1.90 2.30
C VAL A 667 55.09 0.44 1.98
N ASN A 668 56.00 -0.14 2.75
CA ASN A 668 56.38 -1.53 2.67
C ASN A 668 56.08 -2.21 4.01
N LEU A 669 55.36 -3.32 3.98
CA LEU A 669 55.03 -4.14 5.14
C LEU A 669 55.74 -5.49 4.99
N ARG A 670 56.83 -5.68 5.74
CA ARG A 670 57.68 -6.90 5.75
C ARG A 670 58.13 -7.37 4.36
N GLY A 671 58.54 -6.43 3.51
CA GLY A 671 59.04 -6.71 2.16
C GLY A 671 57.98 -6.59 1.06
N LEU A 672 56.69 -6.48 1.40
CA LEU A 672 55.59 -6.42 0.43
C LEU A 672 54.87 -5.07 0.43
N LYS A 673 54.21 -4.76 -0.68
CA LYS A 673 53.33 -3.60 -0.80
C LYS A 673 51.96 -3.92 -0.19
N PRO A 674 51.54 -3.27 0.91
CA PRO A 674 50.26 -3.55 1.53
C PRO A 674 49.10 -3.01 0.68
N THR A 675 47.92 -3.59 0.86
CA THR A 675 46.65 -3.03 0.39
C THR A 675 46.06 -2.11 1.46
N TYR A 676 45.44 -1.01 1.02
CA TYR A 676 44.89 0.00 1.93
C TYR A 676 43.37 -0.11 1.95
N TYR A 677 42.78 -0.02 3.14
CA TYR A 677 41.34 0.04 3.32
C TYR A 677 40.98 1.26 4.15
N VAL A 678 39.86 1.90 3.83
CA VAL A 678 39.28 2.99 4.62
C VAL A 678 37.84 2.58 4.93
N ASP A 679 37.54 2.41 6.22
CA ASP A 679 36.24 1.91 6.70
C ASP A 679 35.77 0.65 5.92
N ASN A 680 36.69 -0.30 5.73
CA ASN A 680 36.52 -1.57 5.00
C ASN A 680 36.38 -1.46 3.48
N VAL A 681 36.57 -0.30 2.87
CA VAL A 681 36.60 -0.12 1.40
C VAL A 681 38.05 -0.07 0.93
N GLU A 682 38.41 -0.87 -0.08
CA GLU A 682 39.77 -0.86 -0.65
C GLU A 682 40.03 0.45 -1.39
N VAL A 683 41.16 1.09 -1.12
CA VAL A 683 41.56 2.37 -1.73
C VAL A 683 43.03 2.31 -2.15
N ASP A 684 43.44 3.22 -3.03
CA ASP A 684 44.86 3.41 -3.34
C ASP A 684 45.58 4.25 -2.25
N LEU A 685 46.91 4.22 -2.28
CA LEU A 685 47.76 4.94 -1.34
C LEU A 685 47.55 6.46 -1.38
N GLY A 686 47.21 7.04 -2.54
CA GLY A 686 46.94 8.47 -2.68
C GLY A 686 45.71 8.88 -1.87
N ILE A 687 44.64 8.09 -1.97
CA ILE A 687 43.41 8.27 -1.17
C ILE A 687 43.69 8.03 0.31
N ALA A 688 44.39 6.94 0.68
CA ALA A 688 44.73 6.67 2.07
C ALA A 688 45.55 7.80 2.70
N ARG A 689 46.50 8.40 1.94
CA ARG A 689 47.34 9.52 2.40
C ARG A 689 46.59 10.83 2.56
N SER A 690 45.48 11.02 1.84
CA SER A 690 44.63 12.22 1.97
C SER A 690 43.89 12.29 3.31
N ILE A 691 43.95 11.22 4.11
CA ILE A 691 43.30 11.14 5.42
C ILE A 691 44.19 11.82 6.46
N HIS A 692 43.70 12.95 6.97
CA HIS A 692 44.34 13.66 8.08
C HIS A 692 44.23 12.85 9.38
N GLN A 693 45.25 12.91 10.24
CA GLN A 693 45.30 12.19 11.52
C GLN A 693 44.02 12.41 12.35
N ALA A 694 43.53 13.65 12.42
CA ALA A 694 42.36 14.03 13.22
C ALA A 694 41.08 13.25 12.87
N ASP A 695 40.96 12.75 11.63
CA ASP A 695 39.79 12.00 11.15
C ASP A 695 39.88 10.50 11.47
N ILE A 696 41.08 10.02 11.84
CA ILE A 696 41.34 8.60 12.08
C ILE A 696 41.01 8.31 13.54
N ASP A 697 40.19 7.29 13.74
CA ASP A 697 39.88 6.71 15.05
C ASP A 697 40.97 5.70 15.41
N PHE A 698 41.18 4.72 14.55
CA PHE A 698 42.24 3.74 14.70
C PHE A 698 42.71 3.17 13.36
N ILE A 699 43.90 2.56 13.36
CA ILE A 699 44.51 1.88 12.21
C ILE A 699 44.85 0.45 12.60
N ASP A 700 44.37 -0.50 11.81
CA ASP A 700 44.76 -1.90 11.91
C ASP A 700 45.81 -2.22 10.85
N VAL A 701 46.98 -2.66 11.31
CA VAL A 701 48.03 -3.21 10.45
C VAL A 701 48.00 -4.73 10.58
N LEU A 702 47.73 -5.40 9.47
CA LEU A 702 47.66 -6.86 9.41
C LEU A 702 48.80 -7.39 8.55
N ASN A 703 49.70 -8.15 9.17
CA ASN A 703 50.70 -8.91 8.43
C ASN A 703 50.04 -10.02 7.61
N ILE A 704 50.79 -10.58 6.66
CA ILE A 704 50.37 -11.74 5.87
C ILE A 704 49.94 -12.87 6.81
N GLY A 705 48.71 -13.36 6.61
CA GLY A 705 48.14 -14.42 7.44
C GLY A 705 46.60 -14.45 7.39
N PRO A 706 45.98 -15.31 8.21
CA PRO A 706 44.52 -15.49 8.22
C PRO A 706 43.75 -14.19 8.46
N ALA A 707 44.31 -13.29 9.27
CA ALA A 707 43.70 -12.00 9.60
C ALA A 707 43.66 -11.04 8.39
N ALA A 708 44.74 -10.98 7.59
CA ALA A 708 44.78 -10.21 6.35
C ALA A 708 43.90 -10.81 5.24
N ALA A 709 43.75 -12.15 5.21
CA ALA A 709 42.91 -12.85 4.23
C ALA A 709 41.43 -12.44 4.31
N ALA A 710 40.95 -11.96 5.47
CA ALA A 710 39.61 -11.42 5.64
C ALA A 710 39.32 -10.19 4.77
N TYR A 711 40.35 -9.52 4.25
CA TYR A 711 40.23 -8.37 3.36
C TYR A 711 40.31 -8.75 1.88
N GLY A 712 40.64 -10.00 1.54
CA GLY A 712 40.58 -10.54 0.18
C GLY A 712 41.79 -11.40 -0.19
N LEU A 713 41.62 -12.26 -1.21
CA LEU A 713 42.65 -13.22 -1.65
C LEU A 713 43.93 -12.57 -2.22
N LYS A 714 43.87 -11.28 -2.58
CA LYS A 714 45.01 -10.50 -3.09
C LYS A 714 45.75 -9.72 -1.99
N ALA A 715 45.27 -9.75 -0.75
CA ALA A 715 45.82 -8.97 0.34
C ALA A 715 47.14 -9.57 0.86
N GLN A 716 48.27 -9.03 0.43
CA GLN A 716 49.62 -9.43 0.84
C GLN A 716 50.13 -8.58 2.01
N GLY A 717 49.26 -8.40 3.01
CA GLY A 717 49.43 -7.42 4.08
C GLY A 717 48.46 -6.24 3.90
N VAL A 718 47.85 -5.79 5.01
CA VAL A 718 46.74 -4.84 4.98
C VAL A 718 47.00 -3.70 5.95
N ILE A 719 46.71 -2.47 5.51
CA ILE A 719 46.58 -1.30 6.38
C ILE A 719 45.12 -0.83 6.28
N ALA A 720 44.33 -1.09 7.32
CA ALA A 720 42.93 -0.71 7.40
C ALA A 720 42.76 0.50 8.34
N ILE A 721 42.34 1.62 7.78
CA ILE A 721 42.15 2.91 8.44
C ILE A 721 40.66 3.07 8.76
N TYR A 722 40.32 3.37 10.00
CA TYR A 722 38.95 3.53 10.47
C TYR A 722 38.72 4.95 10.97
N THR A 723 37.67 5.62 10.50
CA THR A 723 37.44 7.06 10.77
C THR A 723 36.52 7.32 11.96
N LYS A 724 36.67 8.45 12.66
CA LYS A 724 35.84 8.76 13.85
C LYS A 724 34.35 8.84 13.52
N LYS A 725 33.47 8.23 14.33
CA LYS A 725 32.00 8.28 14.16
C LYS A 725 31.31 9.16 15.21
N GLY A 726 30.91 10.38 14.83
CA GLY A 726 29.86 11.17 15.49
C GLY A 726 30.28 12.34 16.40
N ALA A 727 29.45 13.40 16.35
CA ALA A 727 29.30 14.55 17.26
C ALA A 727 30.44 15.59 17.42
N ARG A 728 30.89 16.16 16.30
CA ARG A 728 31.08 17.63 16.22
C ARG A 728 30.05 18.17 15.21
N ASN A 729 29.04 18.88 15.73
CA ASN A 729 28.00 19.66 15.03
C ASN A 729 27.28 19.05 13.82
N ARG A 730 25.98 18.78 13.99
CA ARG A 730 25.00 18.40 12.93
C ARG A 730 24.74 19.46 11.85
N PHE A 731 25.52 20.54 11.82
CA PHE A 731 25.51 21.54 10.76
C PHE A 731 26.97 21.91 10.50
N ILE A 732 27.44 21.65 9.27
CA ILE A 732 28.84 21.67 8.81
C ILE A 732 29.56 20.33 9.04
N THR A 733 29.38 19.43 8.07
CA THR A 733 30.27 18.30 7.79
C THR A 733 31.65 18.83 7.38
N ASP A 734 32.72 18.48 8.10
CA ASP A 734 34.07 18.47 7.51
C ASP A 734 34.11 17.33 6.47
N ARG A 735 33.61 17.66 5.27
CA ARG A 735 33.64 16.78 4.09
C ARG A 735 35.07 16.77 3.57
N LYS A 736 35.63 15.58 3.35
CA LYS A 736 36.66 15.43 2.33
C LYS A 736 35.99 15.76 0.99
N PRO A 737 36.43 16.80 0.28
CA PRO A 737 35.84 17.14 -1.00
C PRO A 737 35.82 15.91 -1.91
N GLY A 738 34.67 15.69 -2.54
CA GLY A 738 34.53 14.75 -3.64
C GLY A 738 34.33 13.30 -3.24
N SER A 739 34.04 12.97 -1.96
CA SER A 739 33.63 11.61 -1.59
C SER A 739 32.70 11.55 -0.37
N ILE A 740 31.74 10.62 -0.40
CA ILE A 740 30.85 10.30 0.71
C ILE A 740 30.58 8.79 0.81
N ASN A 741 30.37 8.31 2.03
CA ASN A 741 29.88 6.95 2.33
C ASN A 741 28.51 7.05 3.00
N PHE A 742 27.54 6.25 2.58
CA PHE A 742 26.21 6.20 3.19
C PHE A 742 25.56 4.83 2.98
N LYS A 743 24.50 4.57 3.74
CA LYS A 743 23.68 3.36 3.60
C LYS A 743 22.47 3.64 2.72
N SER A 744 22.20 2.74 1.78
CA SER A 744 21.01 2.77 0.94
C SER A 744 20.12 1.57 1.28
N GLU A 745 18.89 1.84 1.72
CA GLU A 745 17.91 0.81 2.07
C GLU A 745 17.32 0.17 0.80
N GLY A 746 17.41 -1.16 0.73
CA GLY A 746 16.85 -1.95 -0.36
C GLY A 746 15.36 -2.24 -0.21
N PHE A 747 14.87 -3.09 -1.11
CA PHE A 747 13.52 -3.64 -1.02
C PHE A 747 13.43 -4.68 0.10
N TYR A 748 12.26 -4.76 0.72
CA TYR A 748 11.97 -5.76 1.72
C TYR A 748 11.87 -7.14 1.09
N LEU A 749 12.56 -8.12 1.71
CA LEU A 749 12.43 -9.53 1.38
C LEU A 749 11.53 -10.18 2.43
N ALA A 750 10.39 -10.69 1.98
CA ALA A 750 9.44 -11.37 2.84
C ALA A 750 10.03 -12.64 3.45
N ARG A 751 9.66 -12.91 4.70
CA ARG A 751 9.96 -14.19 5.34
C ARG A 751 9.17 -15.30 4.66
N GLU A 752 9.70 -16.52 4.72
CA GLU A 752 8.95 -17.70 4.29
C GLU A 752 8.03 -18.17 5.41
N PHE A 753 6.79 -18.53 5.06
CA PHE A 753 5.86 -19.11 6.00
C PHE A 753 6.33 -20.51 6.40
N TYR A 754 6.39 -20.78 7.71
CA TYR A 754 6.80 -22.08 8.22
C TYR A 754 5.69 -23.13 8.03
N ALA A 755 5.97 -24.11 7.15
CA ALA A 755 5.14 -25.30 6.95
C ALA A 755 6.00 -26.56 7.20
N PRO A 756 5.72 -27.37 8.25
CA PRO A 756 6.50 -28.56 8.56
C PRO A 756 6.28 -29.67 7.52
N ASP A 757 7.34 -30.45 7.29
CA ASP A 757 7.27 -31.69 6.50
C ASP A 757 7.49 -32.90 7.41
N TYR A 758 6.40 -33.62 7.72
CA TYR A 758 6.43 -34.80 8.60
C TYR A 758 6.93 -36.08 7.93
N SER A 759 7.19 -36.05 6.62
CA SER A 759 7.84 -37.17 5.93
C SER A 759 9.32 -37.32 6.33
N LEU A 760 9.94 -36.24 6.81
CA LEU A 760 11.32 -36.25 7.28
C LEU A 760 11.41 -36.85 8.70
N VAL A 761 12.43 -37.69 8.94
CA VAL A 761 12.57 -38.53 10.15
C VAL A 761 13.10 -37.74 11.37
N ASP A 762 13.33 -36.43 11.27
CA ASP A 762 14.00 -35.61 12.29
C ASP A 762 13.07 -34.84 13.25
N ARG A 763 13.71 -34.17 14.24
CA ARG A 763 13.21 -33.31 15.37
C ARG A 763 11.77 -32.78 15.34
N ASN A 764 11.22 -32.46 14.16
CA ASN A 764 9.84 -31.99 13.98
C ASN A 764 8.77 -32.97 14.52
N ARG A 765 9.07 -34.27 14.65
CA ARG A 765 8.11 -35.22 15.23
C ARG A 765 7.96 -35.13 16.75
N SER A 766 8.97 -34.61 17.46
CA SER A 766 8.99 -34.57 18.93
C SER A 766 8.17 -33.43 19.54
N ARG A 767 7.97 -32.34 18.79
CA ARG A 767 7.21 -31.17 19.22
C ARG A 767 5.76 -31.26 18.73
N GLU A 768 4.82 -30.85 19.57
CA GLU A 768 3.41 -30.73 19.21
C GLU A 768 3.22 -29.51 18.28
N ASP A 769 2.51 -29.70 17.17
CA ASP A 769 2.18 -28.65 16.19
C ASP A 769 0.82 -28.06 16.50
N LYS A 770 0.82 -26.82 17.00
CA LYS A 770 -0.37 -26.03 17.35
C LYS A 770 -0.48 -24.73 16.58
N ARG A 771 0.05 -24.68 15.36
CA ARG A 771 0.00 -23.47 14.52
C ARG A 771 -1.43 -22.95 14.37
N THR A 772 -1.61 -21.65 14.54
CA THR A 772 -2.91 -20.96 14.42
C THR A 772 -3.34 -20.79 12.96
N THR A 773 -2.38 -20.48 12.08
CA THR A 773 -2.52 -20.61 10.63
C THR A 773 -1.91 -21.95 10.23
N LEU A 774 -2.73 -22.86 9.73
CA LEU A 774 -2.28 -24.19 9.33
C LEU A 774 -1.40 -24.11 8.07
N TYR A 775 -1.80 -23.28 7.12
CA TYR A 775 -1.06 -23.06 5.89
C TYR A 775 -1.33 -21.68 5.30
N TRP A 776 -0.28 -21.06 4.74
CA TRP A 776 -0.37 -19.82 3.98
C TRP A 776 0.51 -19.93 2.75
N THR A 777 -0.08 -19.73 1.58
CA THR A 777 0.67 -19.56 0.33
C THR A 777 0.24 -18.26 -0.33
N PRO A 778 1.12 -17.25 -0.38
CA PRO A 778 0.74 -15.93 -0.85
C PRO A 778 0.66 -15.83 -2.38
N ASN A 779 1.27 -16.76 -3.13
CA ASN A 779 1.33 -16.65 -4.58
C ASN A 779 1.32 -18.03 -5.24
N VAL A 780 0.18 -18.40 -5.80
CA VAL A 780 0.00 -19.57 -6.63
C VAL A 780 -0.40 -19.10 -8.02
N VAL A 781 0.45 -19.35 -9.01
CA VAL A 781 0.21 -19.01 -10.41
C VAL A 781 -0.23 -20.26 -11.17
N SER A 782 -1.42 -20.21 -11.76
CA SER A 782 -1.86 -21.19 -12.76
C SER A 782 -1.67 -20.60 -14.16
N ASN A 783 -1.09 -21.38 -15.06
CA ASN A 783 -0.90 -21.02 -16.46
C ASN A 783 -2.10 -21.38 -17.36
N GLY A 784 -3.20 -21.88 -16.79
CA GLY A 784 -4.40 -22.29 -17.53
C GLY A 784 -4.25 -23.59 -18.35
N TYR A 785 -3.14 -24.33 -18.22
CA TYR A 785 -2.97 -25.65 -18.85
C TYR A 785 -3.29 -26.79 -17.90
N LYS A 786 -3.05 -26.60 -16.60
CA LYS A 786 -3.35 -27.55 -15.53
C LYS A 786 -3.94 -26.83 -14.32
N ASN A 787 -4.57 -27.59 -13.44
CA ASN A 787 -5.08 -27.09 -12.19
C ASN A 787 -3.93 -26.62 -11.29
N ALA A 788 -4.21 -25.64 -10.43
CA ALA A 788 -3.27 -25.22 -9.42
C ALA A 788 -3.22 -26.28 -8.32
N GLU A 789 -2.03 -26.76 -7.98
CA GLU A 789 -1.83 -27.78 -6.96
C GLU A 789 -1.14 -27.16 -5.75
N VAL A 790 -1.70 -27.40 -4.56
CA VAL A 790 -1.18 -26.91 -3.29
C VAL A 790 -1.11 -28.09 -2.32
N ASN A 791 0.04 -28.29 -1.68
CA ASN A 791 0.22 -29.40 -0.76
C ASN A 791 0.78 -28.89 0.57
N PHE A 792 0.24 -29.39 1.67
CA PHE A 792 0.67 -29.06 3.03
C PHE A 792 0.35 -30.21 3.98
N TYR A 793 0.86 -30.13 5.21
CA TYR A 793 0.52 -31.10 6.26
C TYR A 793 -0.43 -30.50 7.29
N THR A 794 -1.35 -31.30 7.79
CA THR A 794 -2.20 -30.95 8.95
C THR A 794 -1.38 -30.88 10.24
N SER A 795 -1.93 -30.22 11.26
CA SER A 795 -1.34 -30.09 12.59
C SER A 795 -1.73 -31.27 13.50
N ASP A 796 -1.39 -31.19 14.79
CA ASP A 796 -1.92 -32.11 15.82
C ASP A 796 -3.34 -31.76 16.27
N GLU A 797 -3.83 -30.58 15.87
CA GLU A 797 -5.18 -30.10 16.15
C GLU A 797 -6.21 -30.73 15.21
N LYS A 798 -7.33 -31.19 15.78
CA LYS A 798 -8.49 -31.75 15.08
C LYS A 798 -9.58 -30.70 14.92
N GLY A 799 -10.48 -30.90 13.96
CA GLY A 799 -11.64 -30.06 13.72
C GLY A 799 -11.72 -29.54 12.29
N SER A 800 -12.58 -28.54 12.11
CA SER A 800 -12.85 -27.93 10.80
C SER A 800 -11.89 -26.78 10.52
N PHE A 801 -11.18 -26.86 9.40
CA PHE A 801 -10.27 -25.84 8.91
C PHE A 801 -10.89 -25.14 7.70
N GLN A 802 -11.03 -23.82 7.76
CA GLN A 802 -11.47 -23.02 6.63
C GLN A 802 -10.31 -22.76 5.69
N ILE A 803 -10.53 -23.02 4.41
CA ILE A 803 -9.66 -22.65 3.29
C ILE A 803 -10.27 -21.41 2.63
N GLU A 804 -9.56 -20.29 2.63
CA GLU A 804 -9.95 -19.07 1.94
C GLU A 804 -9.02 -18.82 0.76
N ILE A 805 -9.61 -18.58 -0.41
CA ILE A 805 -8.90 -18.36 -1.66
C ILE A 805 -9.36 -17.03 -2.25
N GLU A 806 -8.39 -16.17 -2.50
CA GLU A 806 -8.57 -14.90 -3.19
C GLU A 806 -7.65 -14.84 -4.41
N GLY A 807 -8.17 -14.39 -5.55
CA GLY A 807 -7.37 -14.32 -6.76
C GLY A 807 -7.97 -13.50 -7.89
N ILE A 808 -7.20 -13.37 -8.97
CA ILE A 808 -7.60 -12.66 -10.19
C ILE A 808 -7.13 -13.48 -11.40
N THR A 809 -7.99 -13.63 -12.40
CA THR A 809 -7.59 -14.19 -13.70
C THR A 809 -6.71 -13.21 -14.48
N ASP A 810 -5.89 -13.70 -15.41
CA ASP A 810 -5.09 -12.82 -16.28
C ASP A 810 -5.96 -11.91 -17.18
N THR A 811 -7.24 -12.24 -17.33
CA THR A 811 -8.24 -11.42 -18.03
C THR A 811 -8.79 -10.26 -17.17
N GLY A 812 -8.49 -10.22 -15.87
CA GLY A 812 -8.93 -9.19 -14.93
C GLY A 812 -10.24 -9.51 -14.20
N ILE A 813 -10.62 -10.77 -14.08
CA ILE A 813 -11.82 -11.20 -13.34
C ILE A 813 -11.38 -11.59 -11.92
N PRO A 814 -11.74 -10.80 -10.88
CA PRO A 814 -11.42 -11.16 -9.51
C PRO A 814 -12.38 -12.23 -8.98
N PHE A 815 -11.87 -13.07 -8.09
CA PHE A 815 -12.64 -14.12 -7.46
C PHE A 815 -12.26 -14.36 -6.02
N HIS A 816 -13.23 -14.88 -5.28
CA HIS A 816 -13.11 -15.30 -3.89
C HIS A 816 -13.94 -16.56 -3.71
N THR A 817 -13.40 -17.56 -3.00
CA THR A 817 -14.13 -18.76 -2.58
C THR A 817 -13.63 -19.24 -1.24
N THR A 818 -14.52 -19.86 -0.48
CA THR A 818 -14.19 -20.60 0.74
C THR A 818 -14.49 -22.08 0.56
N ALA A 819 -13.70 -22.92 1.21
CA ALA A 819 -13.88 -24.36 1.32
C ALA A 819 -13.52 -24.80 2.75
N PHE A 820 -13.84 -26.04 3.12
CA PHE A 820 -13.55 -26.58 4.45
C PHE A 820 -12.80 -27.91 4.32
N LEU A 821 -11.90 -28.14 5.29
CA LEU A 821 -11.13 -29.36 5.47
C LEU A 821 -11.38 -29.88 6.88
N GLU A 822 -11.87 -31.10 7.00
CA GLU A 822 -12.02 -31.78 8.30
C GLU A 822 -10.78 -32.61 8.62
N VAL A 823 -10.27 -32.42 9.85
CA VAL A 823 -9.12 -33.16 10.41
C VAL A 823 -9.59 -34.03 11.58
N GLU A 824 -9.40 -35.34 11.48
CA GLU A 824 -9.95 -36.38 12.37
C GLU A 824 -8.91 -37.12 13.23
#